data_AF-A0A6A5DX47-F1
#
_entry.id   AF-A0A6A5DX47-F1
#
_cell.length_a   1.000
_cell.length_b   1.000
_cell.length_c   1.000
_cell.angle_alpha   90.00
_cell.angle_beta   90.00
_cell.angle_gamma   90.00
#
_symmetry.space_group_name_H-M   'P 1'
#
loop_
_entity.id
_entity.type
_entity.pdbx_description
1 polymer ?
#
loop_
_entity_poly.entity_id
_entity_poly.type
_entity_poly.pdbx_seq_one_letter_code
_entity_poly.pdbx_strand_id
1 'polypeptide(L)'
;MREEEERRKKKKKQPSQHRMQNVGEQGHMALLGHSLAAYISVLDRERLRKLTTRILSDTTLWLCRLFRYENGSAYFHEDDRDGLVKVCRLVINARYEEYASEGYAVLSSKQPVIYQSASGRPGLGQHLCSQLGLPLSSLCTVPCNTIFGSQHQMDVALLDTLIKEDIEAGKLPLLLIVNAGTPGAGHTDKLARLKDVCDQYNMWLHVEGVNLATLALAQVTSAIMAATRSDSMTLTPGQWLGLPAVTAVTLYRHEDPALSLAAGLTCSQPVARLRALPLWLSLQYLGHNGIVQKIRHATALSQQLLQKLKAMTSIKTSVEDELSSPVVLFKFSQETSAASSGGSVEGYCAGDKEVLDAFNRWLGEQLLQLVPSSGVDVVELEDEGTCVRFSPLLTAAVLGTQQENIEELAEKLAQLLPVMCSTMCLRQDFREETHRHSPSLTYIQDLSWPGLGAVRYEPQTEGMDESRRKQELEKINTELLKKLQDLDTDIVFSTGPEFGTEEHCVFVGMVTEDVDVSELVDTVAALGRDIEESGRLLENMTEVVRKGILEAEQQLQLANEEKLMEEGMLRQLPLVGSVLNWFSPFQSSIKGRTFNLAAGSLDSTEVTYSTKAQTGRPSLQETPTSSSKKLPGQRLFRRSGAGSESFSETSSIGQAEEPTAGGGSTPSGSVHPPACPPAAEEDAHTTGDVAAEESQESSLQVHTPVEEEVTSGERQPEGQEAEPSGT
;
A
#
# COMPACT_ATOMS: atom_id res chain seq x y z
N MET A 1 32.43 11.47 11.70
CA MET A 1 31.95 10.98 10.38
C MET A 1 31.76 9.46 10.33
N ARG A 2 32.79 8.60 10.51
CA ARG A 2 32.61 7.13 10.45
C ARG A 2 31.76 6.52 11.59
N GLU A 3 31.87 7.01 12.82
CA GLU A 3 31.05 6.55 13.96
C GLU A 3 29.59 7.05 13.91
N GLU A 4 29.36 8.18 13.25
CA GLU A 4 28.03 8.75 13.04
C GLU A 4 27.28 8.02 11.92
N GLU A 5 28.03 7.55 10.92
CA GLU A 5 27.57 6.65 9.86
C GLU A 5 27.22 5.25 10.40
N GLU A 6 27.97 4.74 11.39
CA GLU A 6 27.63 3.49 12.08
C GLU A 6 26.42 3.61 13.02
N ARG A 7 26.26 4.75 13.71
CA ARG A 7 25.03 5.03 14.49
C ARG A 7 23.80 5.21 13.60
N ARG A 8 23.94 5.81 12.40
CA ARG A 8 22.89 5.87 11.37
C ARG A 8 22.57 4.49 10.76
N LYS A 9 23.57 3.62 10.57
CA LYS A 9 23.36 2.21 10.15
C LYS A 9 22.70 1.35 11.24
N LYS A 10 22.93 1.63 12.53
CA LYS A 10 22.25 0.95 13.66
C LYS A 10 20.79 1.41 13.87
N LYS A 11 20.45 2.68 13.59
CA LYS A 11 19.04 3.14 13.58
C LYS A 11 18.25 2.64 12.36
N LYS A 12 18.91 2.26 11.27
CA LYS A 12 18.32 1.63 10.05
C LYS A 12 18.03 0.13 10.17
N LYS A 13 18.14 -0.46 11.36
CA LYS A 13 17.67 -1.81 11.68
C LYS A 13 16.65 -1.75 12.82
N GLN A 14 15.59 -0.97 12.68
CA GLN A 14 14.34 -1.50 13.19
C GLN A 14 14.02 -2.70 12.30
N PRO A 15 13.84 -3.92 12.85
CA PRO A 15 13.29 -4.97 12.05
C PRO A 15 11.96 -4.41 11.54
N SER A 16 11.79 -4.33 10.22
CA SER A 16 10.45 -4.57 9.69
C SER A 16 10.03 -5.82 10.44
N GLN A 17 8.98 -5.70 11.25
CA GLN A 17 8.36 -6.90 11.77
C GLN A 17 7.90 -7.61 10.50
N HIS A 18 8.77 -8.46 9.93
CA HIS A 18 8.38 -9.66 9.23
C HIS A 18 7.57 -10.40 10.27
N ARG A 19 6.30 -9.98 10.37
CA ARG A 19 5.27 -10.61 11.15
C ARG A 19 5.34 -12.03 10.64
N MET A 20 5.84 -12.94 11.48
CA MET A 20 5.69 -14.36 11.21
C MET A 20 4.20 -14.49 10.97
N GLN A 21 3.81 -14.70 9.72
CA GLN A 21 2.41 -14.91 9.38
C GLN A 21 2.01 -16.06 10.27
N ASN A 22 1.06 -15.82 11.19
CA ASN A 22 0.51 -16.90 11.98
C ASN A 22 -0.09 -17.86 10.96
N VAL A 23 0.64 -18.93 10.68
CA VAL A 23 0.18 -19.98 9.82
C VAL A 23 -0.98 -20.58 10.59
N GLY A 24 -2.21 -20.20 10.23
CA GLY A 24 -3.39 -20.76 10.86
C GLY A 24 -3.34 -22.28 10.77
N GLU A 25 -4.13 -22.99 11.57
CA GLU A 25 -4.13 -24.46 11.61
C GLU A 25 -4.22 -25.10 10.20
N GLN A 26 -4.86 -24.40 9.26
CA GLN A 26 -4.98 -24.77 7.86
C GLN A 26 -3.63 -24.80 7.12
N GLY A 27 -2.76 -23.82 7.37
CA GLY A 27 -1.43 -23.81 6.78
C GLY A 27 -0.49 -24.82 7.44
N HIS A 28 -0.74 -25.25 8.68
CA HIS A 28 -0.06 -26.41 9.24
C HIS A 28 -0.35 -27.67 8.42
N MET A 29 -1.57 -27.83 7.90
CA MET A 29 -1.92 -28.97 7.04
C MET A 29 -1.13 -28.96 5.72
N ALA A 30 -0.99 -27.80 5.09
CA ALA A 30 -0.17 -27.66 3.89
C ALA A 30 1.31 -27.98 4.18
N LEU A 31 1.85 -27.50 5.30
CA LEU A 31 3.23 -27.78 5.73
C LEU A 31 3.46 -29.27 6.05
N LEU A 32 2.50 -29.90 6.72
CA LEU A 32 2.49 -31.35 6.96
C LEU A 32 2.47 -32.11 5.63
N GLY A 33 1.66 -31.66 4.67
CA GLY A 33 1.62 -32.24 3.34
C GLY A 33 2.95 -32.19 2.60
N HIS A 34 3.68 -31.07 2.71
CA HIS A 34 5.04 -30.96 2.16
C HIS A 34 6.05 -31.88 2.86
N SER A 35 5.99 -31.91 4.19
CA SER A 35 6.86 -32.79 5.01
C SER A 35 6.62 -34.27 4.69
N LEU A 36 5.34 -34.64 4.54
CA LEU A 36 4.93 -35.98 4.17
C LEU A 36 5.30 -36.30 2.72
N ALA A 37 5.20 -35.35 1.79
CA ALA A 37 5.67 -35.53 0.42
C ALA A 37 7.17 -35.86 0.38
N ALA A 38 7.98 -35.12 1.15
CA ALA A 38 9.41 -35.38 1.26
C ALA A 38 9.69 -36.79 1.81
N TYR A 39 8.98 -37.23 2.85
CA TYR A 39 9.13 -38.58 3.39
C TYR A 39 8.68 -39.67 2.41
N ILE A 40 7.51 -39.52 1.79
CA ILE A 40 6.94 -40.46 0.80
C ILE A 40 7.85 -40.58 -0.43
N SER A 41 8.59 -39.54 -0.80
CA SER A 41 9.51 -39.57 -1.93
C SER A 41 10.62 -40.63 -1.80
N VAL A 42 10.91 -41.09 -0.58
CA VAL A 42 11.92 -42.11 -0.27
C VAL A 42 11.38 -43.54 -0.45
N LEU A 43 10.07 -43.73 -0.63
CA LEU A 43 9.47 -45.05 -0.82
C LEU A 43 9.93 -45.70 -2.14
N ASP A 44 9.78 -47.02 -2.22
CA ASP A 44 10.05 -47.75 -3.45
C ASP A 44 9.17 -47.26 -4.62
N ARG A 45 9.71 -47.34 -5.83
CA ARG A 45 9.12 -46.73 -7.02
C ARG A 45 7.71 -47.27 -7.33
N GLU A 46 7.44 -48.53 -7.00
CA GLU A 46 6.15 -49.15 -7.30
C GLU A 46 5.05 -48.69 -6.33
N ARG A 47 5.35 -48.70 -5.02
CA ARG A 47 4.43 -48.15 -4.00
C ARG A 47 4.22 -46.67 -4.20
N LEU A 48 5.29 -45.92 -4.48
CA LEU A 48 5.21 -44.50 -4.77
C LEU A 48 4.29 -44.21 -5.97
N ARG A 49 4.41 -44.98 -7.06
CA ARG A 49 3.55 -44.83 -8.24
C ARG A 49 2.07 -45.13 -7.92
N LYS A 50 1.78 -46.19 -7.16
CA LYS A 50 0.42 -46.55 -6.74
C LYS A 50 -0.20 -45.44 -5.88
N LEU A 51 0.54 -44.96 -4.89
CA LEU A 51 0.09 -43.92 -3.96
C LEU A 51 -0.13 -42.58 -4.67
N THR A 52 0.87 -42.12 -5.44
CA THR A 52 0.80 -40.84 -6.15
C THR A 52 -0.31 -40.80 -7.18
N THR A 53 -0.58 -41.89 -7.92
CA THR A 53 -1.68 -41.86 -8.89
C THR A 53 -3.05 -41.87 -8.21
N ARG A 54 -3.18 -42.49 -7.03
CA ARG A 54 -4.41 -42.40 -6.23
C ARG A 54 -4.64 -40.99 -5.70
N ILE A 55 -3.62 -40.37 -5.10
CA ILE A 55 -3.70 -38.98 -4.60
C ILE A 55 -4.05 -38.04 -5.75
N LEU A 56 -3.33 -38.15 -6.87
CA LEU A 56 -3.55 -37.30 -8.04
C LEU A 56 -4.97 -37.48 -8.59
N SER A 57 -5.41 -38.71 -8.80
CA SER A 57 -6.76 -39.00 -9.30
C SER A 57 -7.85 -38.47 -8.36
N ASP A 58 -7.70 -38.66 -7.05
CA ASP A 58 -8.67 -38.20 -6.07
C ASP A 58 -8.70 -36.66 -6.02
N THR A 59 -7.54 -36.01 -6.00
CA THR A 59 -7.42 -34.54 -6.04
C THR A 59 -8.07 -33.96 -7.29
N THR A 60 -7.80 -34.54 -8.46
CA THR A 60 -8.41 -34.12 -9.73
C THR A 60 -9.93 -34.23 -9.68
N LEU A 61 -10.47 -35.37 -9.23
CA LEU A 61 -11.92 -35.56 -9.12
C LEU A 61 -12.56 -34.55 -8.16
N TRP A 62 -11.88 -34.27 -7.05
CA TRP A 62 -12.33 -33.29 -6.07
C TRP A 62 -12.41 -31.88 -6.67
N LEU A 63 -11.35 -31.44 -7.36
CA LEU A 63 -11.31 -30.14 -8.03
C LEU A 63 -12.34 -30.03 -9.16
N CYS A 64 -12.43 -31.05 -10.01
CA CYS A 64 -13.42 -31.09 -11.10
C CYS A 64 -14.85 -31.01 -10.56
N ARG A 65 -15.18 -31.71 -9.47
CA ARG A 65 -16.51 -31.62 -8.84
C ARG A 65 -16.76 -30.27 -8.18
N LEU A 66 -15.77 -29.75 -7.43
CA LEU A 66 -15.90 -28.50 -6.70
C LEU A 66 -16.10 -27.31 -7.65
N PHE A 67 -15.38 -27.27 -8.76
CA PHE A 67 -15.43 -26.18 -9.74
C PHE A 67 -16.30 -26.49 -10.97
N ARG A 68 -17.13 -27.54 -10.91
CA ARG A 68 -18.09 -27.91 -11.97
C ARG A 68 -17.44 -28.14 -13.34
N TYR A 69 -16.21 -28.65 -13.34
CA TYR A 69 -15.43 -28.90 -14.54
C TYR A 69 -15.50 -30.37 -14.92
N GLU A 70 -16.45 -30.72 -15.78
CA GLU A 70 -16.67 -32.12 -16.19
C GLU A 70 -15.56 -32.64 -17.10
N ASN A 71 -15.21 -33.93 -16.94
CA ASN A 71 -14.24 -34.67 -17.75
C ASN A 71 -12.85 -34.01 -17.87
N GLY A 72 -12.44 -33.25 -16.84
CA GLY A 72 -11.14 -32.60 -16.81
C GLY A 72 -10.00 -33.45 -16.27
N SER A 73 -8.80 -33.20 -16.78
CA SER A 73 -7.53 -33.59 -16.17
C SER A 73 -6.89 -32.40 -15.45
N ALA A 74 -6.03 -32.65 -14.46
CA ALA A 74 -5.37 -31.60 -13.68
C ALA A 74 -3.85 -31.70 -13.77
N TYR A 75 -3.20 -30.55 -13.98
CA TYR A 75 -1.76 -30.38 -13.88
C TYR A 75 -1.43 -29.44 -12.72
N PHE A 76 -0.50 -29.85 -11.85
CA PHE A 76 -0.13 -29.15 -10.62
C PHE A 76 1.24 -28.50 -10.79
N HIS A 77 1.31 -27.19 -10.56
CA HIS A 77 2.50 -26.38 -10.81
C HIS A 77 2.76 -25.39 -9.68
N GLU A 78 4.04 -25.03 -9.49
CA GLU A 78 4.46 -24.07 -8.46
C GLU A 78 4.37 -22.63 -8.97
N ASP A 79 4.80 -22.41 -10.21
CA ASP A 79 4.61 -21.14 -10.92
C ASP A 79 3.28 -21.22 -11.69
N ASP A 80 2.37 -20.31 -11.35
CA ASP A 80 1.00 -20.29 -11.87
C ASP A 80 0.91 -20.06 -13.39
N ARG A 81 2.01 -19.65 -14.03
CA ARG A 81 2.13 -19.50 -15.50
C ARG A 81 2.51 -20.79 -16.22
N ASP A 82 3.17 -21.75 -15.54
CA ASP A 82 3.71 -22.96 -16.19
C ASP A 82 2.59 -23.84 -16.76
N GLY A 83 1.44 -23.92 -16.07
CA GLY A 83 0.30 -24.67 -16.56
C GLY A 83 -0.21 -24.19 -17.92
N LEU A 84 -0.30 -22.87 -18.13
CA LEU A 84 -0.67 -22.30 -19.41
C LEU A 84 0.40 -22.54 -20.49
N VAL A 85 1.69 -22.48 -20.14
CA VAL A 85 2.77 -22.86 -21.08
C VAL A 85 2.58 -24.30 -21.57
N LYS A 86 2.29 -25.25 -20.68
CA LYS A 86 2.05 -26.65 -21.07
C LYS A 86 0.78 -26.81 -21.91
N VAL A 87 -0.28 -26.07 -21.58
CA VAL A 87 -1.50 -26.03 -22.41
C VAL A 87 -1.18 -25.50 -23.81
N CYS A 88 -0.44 -24.39 -23.95
CA CYS A 88 -0.04 -23.89 -25.26
C CYS A 88 0.77 -24.94 -26.05
N ARG A 89 1.69 -25.66 -25.41
CA ARG A 89 2.43 -26.78 -26.05
C ARG A 89 1.49 -27.91 -26.49
N LEU A 90 0.48 -28.24 -25.68
CA LEU A 90 -0.54 -29.22 -26.06
C LEU A 90 -1.28 -28.79 -27.31
N VAL A 91 -1.73 -27.54 -27.36
CA VAL A 91 -2.47 -27.01 -28.52
C VAL A 91 -1.58 -26.95 -29.76
N ILE A 92 -0.31 -26.57 -29.62
CA ILE A 92 0.65 -26.62 -30.74
C ILE A 92 0.82 -28.06 -31.24
N ASN A 93 1.08 -29.02 -30.36
CA ASN A 93 1.23 -30.44 -30.73
C ASN A 93 -0.03 -31.00 -31.41
N ALA A 94 -1.22 -30.56 -31.00
CA ALA A 94 -2.49 -31.01 -31.57
C ALA A 94 -2.81 -30.36 -32.93
N ARG A 95 -2.35 -29.12 -33.16
CA ARG A 95 -2.65 -28.34 -34.37
C ARG A 95 -1.61 -28.49 -35.48
N TYR A 96 -0.38 -28.84 -35.13
CA TYR A 96 0.74 -28.99 -36.06
C TYR A 96 1.25 -30.44 -36.00
N GLU A 97 0.79 -31.28 -36.94
CA GLU A 97 1.06 -32.73 -36.96
C GLU A 97 2.56 -33.07 -36.92
N GLU A 98 3.39 -32.30 -37.63
CA GLU A 98 4.83 -32.54 -37.74
C GLU A 98 5.67 -31.80 -36.68
N TYR A 99 5.03 -31.08 -35.75
CA TYR A 99 5.77 -30.30 -34.74
C TYR A 99 6.62 -31.17 -33.82
N ALA A 100 6.17 -32.40 -33.53
CA ALA A 100 6.94 -33.33 -32.71
C ALA A 100 8.26 -33.79 -33.37
N SER A 101 8.33 -33.84 -34.70
CA SER A 101 9.50 -34.30 -35.46
C SER A 101 10.37 -33.16 -35.97
N GLU A 102 9.77 -32.10 -36.53
CA GLU A 102 10.47 -31.00 -37.18
C GLU A 102 10.61 -29.76 -36.27
N GLY A 103 9.90 -29.74 -35.14
CA GLY A 103 9.99 -28.69 -34.14
C GLY A 103 9.58 -27.32 -34.68
N TYR A 104 10.41 -26.32 -34.42
CA TYR A 104 10.09 -24.92 -34.72
C TYR A 104 9.90 -24.63 -36.21
N ALA A 105 10.51 -25.41 -37.12
CA ALA A 105 10.43 -25.17 -38.56
C ALA A 105 8.98 -25.19 -39.08
N VAL A 106 8.13 -26.05 -38.53
CA VAL A 106 6.72 -26.18 -38.94
C VAL A 106 5.92 -24.91 -38.68
N LEU A 107 6.27 -24.17 -37.61
CA LEU A 107 5.59 -22.94 -37.23
C LEU A 107 5.82 -21.78 -38.22
N SER A 108 6.83 -21.90 -39.08
CA SER A 108 7.09 -20.90 -40.13
C SER A 108 6.10 -20.95 -41.28
N SER A 109 5.44 -22.11 -41.50
CA SER A 109 4.45 -22.29 -42.56
C SER A 109 3.16 -21.50 -42.27
N LYS A 110 2.69 -21.56 -41.03
CA LYS A 110 1.57 -20.80 -40.49
C LYS A 110 1.94 -20.35 -39.08
N GLN A 111 2.18 -19.06 -38.93
CA GLN A 111 2.53 -18.50 -37.64
C GLN A 111 1.36 -18.66 -36.64
N PRO A 112 1.56 -19.26 -35.46
CA PRO A 112 0.52 -19.33 -34.44
C PRO A 112 0.25 -17.95 -33.83
N VAL A 113 -0.99 -17.65 -33.47
CA VAL A 113 -1.38 -16.42 -32.78
C VAL A 113 -2.09 -16.76 -31.47
N ILE A 114 -1.58 -16.19 -30.38
CA ILE A 114 -2.16 -16.25 -29.03
C ILE A 114 -2.78 -14.90 -28.73
N TYR A 115 -4.07 -14.90 -28.42
CA TYR A 115 -4.82 -13.70 -28.08
C TYR A 115 -4.93 -13.58 -26.55
N GLN A 116 -4.71 -12.37 -26.02
CA GLN A 116 -4.87 -12.07 -24.60
C GLN A 116 -5.58 -10.72 -24.41
N SER A 117 -6.27 -10.54 -23.29
CA SER A 117 -6.85 -9.23 -22.93
C SER A 117 -5.77 -8.21 -22.55
N ALA A 118 -5.99 -6.94 -22.88
CA ALA A 118 -5.16 -5.81 -22.41
C ALA A 118 -5.18 -5.71 -20.88
N SER A 119 -6.31 -5.98 -20.22
CA SER A 119 -6.42 -6.02 -18.76
C SER A 119 -5.98 -7.37 -18.15
N GLY A 120 -5.31 -8.23 -18.92
CA GLY A 120 -4.75 -9.48 -18.46
C GLY A 120 -3.52 -9.29 -17.56
N ARG A 121 -2.88 -10.40 -17.17
CA ARG A 121 -1.70 -10.36 -16.31
C ARG A 121 -0.49 -9.72 -17.04
N PRO A 122 0.17 -8.71 -16.44
CA PRO A 122 1.33 -8.08 -17.05
C PRO A 122 2.46 -9.08 -17.33
N GLY A 123 3.03 -9.01 -18.54
CA GLY A 123 4.15 -9.86 -18.96
C GLY A 123 3.80 -11.34 -19.22
N LEU A 124 2.53 -11.76 -19.08
CA LEU A 124 2.13 -13.16 -19.33
C LEU A 124 2.41 -13.56 -20.78
N GLY A 125 1.92 -12.80 -21.77
CA GLY A 125 2.17 -13.10 -23.17
C GLY A 125 3.66 -13.14 -23.54
N GLN A 126 4.46 -12.21 -23.01
CA GLN A 126 5.92 -12.19 -23.23
C GLN A 126 6.59 -13.45 -22.63
N HIS A 127 6.17 -13.85 -21.43
CA HIS A 127 6.63 -15.08 -20.79
C HIS A 127 6.26 -16.33 -21.62
N LEU A 128 5.01 -16.42 -22.10
CA LEU A 128 4.56 -17.52 -22.97
C LEU A 128 5.41 -17.60 -24.24
N CYS A 129 5.60 -16.48 -24.95
CA CYS A 129 6.45 -16.42 -26.13
C CYS A 129 7.88 -16.90 -25.83
N SER A 130 8.48 -16.42 -24.73
CA SER A 130 9.83 -16.82 -24.32
C SER A 130 9.93 -18.32 -23.99
N GLN A 131 8.96 -18.89 -23.27
CA GLN A 131 8.98 -20.31 -22.87
C GLN A 131 8.64 -21.28 -24.01
N LEU A 132 7.92 -20.81 -25.03
CA LEU A 132 7.55 -21.59 -26.21
C LEU A 132 8.52 -21.39 -27.38
N GLY A 133 9.43 -20.41 -27.29
CA GLY A 133 10.31 -20.02 -28.38
C GLY A 133 9.58 -19.30 -29.52
N LEU A 134 8.40 -18.72 -29.26
CA LEU A 134 7.61 -17.99 -30.25
C LEU A 134 8.06 -16.52 -30.32
N PRO A 135 8.05 -15.90 -31.51
CA PRO A 135 8.29 -14.47 -31.64
C PRO A 135 7.12 -13.68 -31.04
N LEU A 136 7.38 -12.46 -30.56
CA LEU A 136 6.35 -11.57 -30.00
C LEU A 136 5.24 -11.20 -31.01
N SER A 137 5.50 -11.32 -32.32
CA SER A 137 4.48 -11.16 -33.36
C SER A 137 3.40 -12.27 -33.34
N SER A 138 3.62 -13.34 -32.57
CA SER A 138 2.64 -14.41 -32.31
C SER A 138 1.69 -14.04 -31.17
N LEU A 139 1.87 -12.89 -30.52
CA LEU A 139 1.02 -12.41 -29.44
C LEU A 139 0.16 -11.26 -29.97
N CYS A 140 -1.15 -11.38 -29.77
CA CYS A 140 -2.11 -10.33 -30.08
C CYS A 140 -2.79 -9.88 -28.79
N THR A 141 -2.56 -8.63 -28.39
CA THR A 141 -3.26 -8.03 -27.25
C THR A 141 -4.55 -7.38 -27.74
N VAL A 142 -5.66 -7.86 -27.21
CA VAL A 142 -7.01 -7.39 -27.55
C VAL A 142 -7.39 -6.26 -26.61
N PRO A 143 -7.71 -5.07 -27.13
CA PRO A 143 -8.16 -3.95 -26.31
C PRO A 143 -9.45 -4.26 -25.53
N CYS A 144 -9.61 -3.57 -24.42
CA CYS A 144 -10.84 -3.59 -23.64
C CYS A 144 -11.86 -2.58 -24.21
N ASN A 145 -13.12 -2.78 -23.86
CA ASN A 145 -14.22 -1.99 -24.37
C ASN A 145 -14.24 -0.59 -23.73
N THR A 146 -14.12 0.44 -24.56
CA THR A 146 -13.99 1.84 -24.14
C THR A 146 -15.29 2.65 -24.25
N ILE A 147 -16.32 2.13 -24.92
CA ILE A 147 -17.51 2.93 -25.30
C ILE A 147 -18.81 2.40 -24.68
N PHE A 148 -19.03 1.08 -24.66
CA PHE A 148 -20.29 0.47 -24.21
C PHE A 148 -20.07 -0.79 -23.37
N GLY A 149 -19.79 -0.63 -22.07
CA GLY A 149 -19.59 -1.74 -21.14
C GLY A 149 -18.65 -1.37 -20.00
N SER A 150 -18.20 -2.34 -19.22
CA SER A 150 -17.14 -2.10 -18.24
C SER A 150 -15.79 -1.91 -18.94
N GLN A 151 -15.02 -0.91 -18.51
CA GLN A 151 -13.75 -0.50 -19.13
C GLN A 151 -12.67 -1.60 -19.16
N HIS A 152 -12.79 -2.61 -18.28
CA HIS A 152 -11.80 -3.71 -18.17
C HIS A 152 -12.26 -5.05 -18.77
N GLN A 153 -13.32 -5.06 -19.59
CA GLN A 153 -13.77 -6.25 -20.32
C GLN A 153 -13.21 -6.24 -21.75
N MET A 154 -12.75 -7.39 -22.22
CA MET A 154 -12.30 -7.59 -23.60
C MET A 154 -13.40 -7.23 -24.62
N ASP A 155 -13.03 -6.48 -25.67
CA ASP A 155 -13.95 -6.19 -26.77
C ASP A 155 -14.06 -7.39 -27.74
N VAL A 156 -15.20 -8.07 -27.67
CA VAL A 156 -15.53 -9.23 -28.50
C VAL A 156 -15.62 -8.88 -29.98
N ALA A 157 -16.10 -7.68 -30.34
CA ALA A 157 -16.23 -7.28 -31.74
C ALA A 157 -14.86 -7.00 -32.36
N LEU A 158 -13.99 -6.33 -31.60
CA LEU A 158 -12.62 -6.07 -32.03
C LEU A 158 -11.79 -7.36 -32.11
N LEU A 159 -11.99 -8.30 -31.18
CA LEU A 159 -11.40 -9.63 -31.26
C LEU A 159 -11.76 -10.33 -32.58
N ASP A 160 -13.05 -10.33 -32.94
CA ASP A 160 -13.53 -10.97 -34.18
C ASP A 160 -12.89 -10.36 -35.43
N THR A 161 -12.70 -9.04 -35.47
CA THR A 161 -11.99 -8.37 -36.57
C THR A 161 -10.50 -8.74 -36.61
N LEU A 162 -9.82 -8.77 -35.47
CA LEU A 162 -8.40 -9.13 -35.38
C LEU A 162 -8.15 -10.58 -35.82
N ILE A 163 -9.04 -11.51 -35.43
CA ILE A 163 -8.97 -12.91 -35.86
C ILE A 163 -9.10 -13.02 -37.38
N LYS A 164 -10.05 -12.29 -37.99
CA LYS A 164 -10.24 -12.31 -39.46
C LYS A 164 -9.01 -11.77 -40.20
N GLU A 165 -8.46 -10.66 -39.74
CA GLU A 165 -7.25 -10.07 -40.31
C GLU A 165 -6.04 -11.01 -40.22
N ASP A 166 -5.87 -11.70 -39.09
CA ASP A 166 -4.79 -12.68 -38.92
C ASP A 166 -4.97 -13.92 -39.82
N ILE A 167 -6.21 -14.40 -40.01
CA ILE A 167 -6.51 -15.48 -40.94
C ILE A 167 -6.22 -15.05 -42.39
N GLU A 168 -6.62 -13.83 -42.77
CA GLU A 168 -6.33 -13.26 -44.10
C GLU A 168 -4.82 -13.07 -44.34
N ALA A 169 -4.07 -12.76 -43.29
CA ALA A 169 -2.61 -12.70 -43.30
C ALA A 169 -1.92 -14.08 -43.32
N GLY A 170 -2.68 -15.18 -43.36
CA GLY A 170 -2.16 -16.55 -43.40
C GLY A 170 -1.64 -17.09 -42.06
N LYS A 171 -1.97 -16.42 -40.95
CA LYS A 171 -1.63 -16.88 -39.60
C LYS A 171 -2.67 -17.88 -39.08
N LEU A 172 -2.34 -18.58 -38.01
CA LEU A 172 -3.22 -19.55 -37.35
C LEU A 172 -3.64 -19.04 -35.96
N PRO A 173 -4.90 -18.61 -35.78
CA PRO A 173 -5.46 -18.36 -34.45
C PRO A 173 -5.42 -19.64 -33.61
N LEU A 174 -4.61 -19.64 -32.55
CA LEU A 174 -4.30 -20.84 -31.79
C LEU A 174 -5.12 -20.93 -30.50
N LEU A 175 -5.03 -19.88 -29.69
CA LEU A 175 -5.54 -19.88 -28.32
C LEU A 175 -5.96 -18.47 -27.91
N LEU A 176 -7.05 -18.38 -27.16
CA LEU A 176 -7.53 -17.16 -26.50
C LEU A 176 -7.44 -17.31 -24.98
N ILE A 177 -6.77 -16.36 -24.33
CA ILE A 177 -6.68 -16.23 -22.88
C ILE A 177 -7.72 -15.19 -22.44
N VAL A 178 -8.67 -15.62 -21.62
CA VAL A 178 -9.74 -14.77 -21.09
C VAL A 178 -9.71 -14.72 -19.57
N ASN A 179 -10.15 -13.59 -19.01
CA ASN A 179 -10.14 -13.35 -17.58
C ASN A 179 -11.53 -13.53 -16.98
N ALA A 180 -11.67 -14.45 -16.02
CA ALA A 180 -12.77 -14.53 -15.08
C ALA A 180 -12.35 -13.88 -13.76
N GLY A 181 -12.28 -12.55 -13.76
CA GLY A 181 -11.72 -11.74 -12.69
C GLY A 181 -10.30 -11.29 -13.01
N THR A 182 -10.18 -10.15 -13.70
CA THR A 182 -8.91 -9.51 -14.04
C THR A 182 -8.07 -9.28 -12.79
N PRO A 183 -6.73 -9.39 -12.86
CA PRO A 183 -5.88 -9.27 -11.68
C PRO A 183 -5.98 -7.89 -11.01
N GLY A 184 -6.18 -6.82 -11.79
CA GLY A 184 -6.39 -5.48 -11.26
C GLY A 184 -7.80 -5.28 -10.74
N ALA A 185 -8.78 -5.32 -11.65
CA ALA A 185 -10.16 -4.90 -11.37
C ALA A 185 -11.13 -6.00 -10.95
N GLY A 186 -10.76 -7.26 -11.06
CA GLY A 186 -11.67 -8.37 -10.79
C GLY A 186 -12.83 -8.46 -11.78
N HIS A 187 -12.73 -7.84 -12.95
CA HIS A 187 -13.76 -7.89 -13.99
C HIS A 187 -13.69 -9.21 -14.79
N THR A 188 -14.84 -9.65 -15.28
CA THR A 188 -15.08 -10.91 -15.97
C THR A 188 -15.36 -10.61 -17.42
N ASP A 189 -14.53 -11.16 -18.30
CA ASP A 189 -14.79 -11.09 -19.73
C ASP A 189 -16.13 -11.77 -20.07
N LYS A 190 -16.70 -11.46 -21.24
CA LYS A 190 -17.98 -12.06 -21.69
C LYS A 190 -17.79 -13.52 -22.13
N LEU A 191 -17.50 -14.41 -21.17
CA LEU A 191 -17.03 -15.78 -21.36
C LEU A 191 -17.93 -16.61 -22.30
N ALA A 192 -19.25 -16.49 -22.17
CA ALA A 192 -20.19 -17.21 -23.03
C ALA A 192 -20.01 -16.82 -24.51
N ARG A 193 -19.95 -15.51 -24.81
CA ARG A 193 -19.76 -15.01 -26.17
C ARG A 193 -18.37 -15.35 -26.71
N LEU A 194 -17.34 -15.24 -25.87
CA LEU A 194 -15.96 -15.58 -26.25
C LEU A 194 -15.80 -17.08 -26.54
N LYS A 195 -16.51 -17.94 -25.80
CA LYS A 195 -16.56 -19.38 -26.12
C LYS A 195 -17.17 -19.64 -27.49
N ASP A 196 -18.26 -18.96 -27.81
CA ASP A 196 -18.92 -19.13 -29.12
C ASP A 196 -18.00 -18.67 -30.28
N VAL A 197 -17.22 -17.59 -30.08
CA VAL A 197 -16.17 -17.15 -31.03
C VAL A 197 -15.06 -18.19 -31.15
N CYS A 198 -14.56 -18.73 -30.04
CA CYS A 198 -13.55 -19.80 -30.07
C CYS A 198 -14.05 -21.05 -30.80
N ASP A 199 -15.32 -21.42 -30.63
CA ASP A 199 -15.92 -22.55 -31.35
C ASP A 199 -16.02 -22.29 -32.85
N GLN A 200 -16.40 -21.08 -33.25
CA GLN A 200 -16.50 -20.67 -34.65
C GLN A 200 -15.15 -20.74 -35.37
N TYR A 201 -14.08 -20.26 -34.73
CA TYR A 201 -12.73 -20.23 -35.31
C TYR A 201 -11.88 -21.44 -34.95
N ASN A 202 -12.46 -22.40 -34.23
CA ASN A 202 -11.77 -23.60 -33.73
C ASN A 202 -10.48 -23.24 -32.97
N MET A 203 -10.59 -22.31 -32.02
CA MET A 203 -9.51 -21.85 -31.14
C MET A 203 -9.66 -22.45 -29.75
N TRP A 204 -8.53 -22.64 -29.07
CA TRP A 204 -8.54 -23.07 -27.67
C TRP A 204 -8.94 -21.93 -26.74
N LEU A 205 -9.87 -22.15 -25.81
CA LEU A 205 -10.23 -21.17 -24.77
C LEU A 205 -9.59 -21.52 -23.42
N HIS A 206 -8.72 -20.64 -22.92
CA HIS A 206 -8.17 -20.71 -21.56
C HIS A 206 -8.76 -19.61 -20.67
N VAL A 207 -9.28 -19.98 -19.49
CA VAL A 207 -9.83 -19.03 -18.51
C VAL A 207 -8.94 -18.95 -17.27
N GLU A 208 -8.54 -17.74 -16.87
CA GLU A 208 -7.86 -17.49 -15.61
C GLU A 208 -8.54 -16.38 -14.80
N GLY A 209 -8.38 -16.36 -13.47
CA GLY A 209 -8.84 -15.25 -12.65
C GLY A 209 -9.44 -15.65 -11.31
N VAL A 210 -9.60 -14.66 -10.43
CA VAL A 210 -10.04 -14.85 -9.04
C VAL A 210 -11.53 -15.20 -8.93
N ASN A 211 -12.36 -14.79 -9.88
CA ASN A 211 -13.81 -15.05 -9.85
C ASN A 211 -14.12 -16.53 -10.12
N LEU A 212 -13.17 -17.30 -10.67
CA LEU A 212 -13.29 -18.77 -10.78
C LEU A 212 -13.53 -19.45 -9.43
N ALA A 213 -13.08 -18.86 -8.32
CA ALA A 213 -13.35 -19.37 -6.99
C ALA A 213 -14.86 -19.48 -6.70
N THR A 214 -15.66 -18.55 -7.24
CA THR A 214 -17.10 -18.51 -7.01
C THR A 214 -17.85 -19.71 -7.62
N LEU A 215 -17.25 -20.46 -8.56
CA LEU A 215 -17.83 -21.71 -9.09
C LEU A 215 -18.09 -22.76 -8.01
N ALA A 216 -17.35 -22.69 -6.89
CA ALA A 216 -17.55 -23.55 -5.73
C ALA A 216 -18.84 -23.22 -4.94
N LEU A 217 -19.40 -22.03 -5.10
CA LEU A 217 -20.64 -21.62 -4.43
C LEU A 217 -21.85 -22.30 -5.05
N ALA A 218 -22.95 -22.40 -4.30
CA ALA A 218 -24.20 -22.98 -4.82
C ALA A 218 -24.85 -22.07 -5.88
N GLN A 219 -24.92 -20.77 -5.58
CA GLN A 219 -25.39 -19.73 -6.49
C GLN A 219 -24.19 -19.13 -7.22
N VAL A 220 -24.16 -19.29 -8.53
CA VAL A 220 -23.10 -18.79 -9.40
C VAL A 220 -23.76 -18.00 -10.52
N THR A 221 -23.18 -16.87 -10.88
CA THR A 221 -23.68 -16.07 -12.00
C THR A 221 -23.55 -16.79 -13.33
N SER A 222 -24.46 -16.50 -14.26
CA SER A 222 -24.40 -17.06 -15.61
C SER A 222 -23.10 -16.70 -16.33
N ALA A 223 -22.54 -15.50 -16.05
CA ALA A 223 -21.27 -15.04 -16.61
C ALA A 223 -20.11 -15.98 -16.25
N ILE A 224 -19.99 -16.35 -14.97
CA ILE A 224 -18.89 -17.22 -14.50
C ILE A 224 -19.19 -18.69 -14.80
N MET A 225 -20.46 -19.11 -14.76
CA MET A 225 -20.84 -20.48 -15.14
C MET A 225 -20.38 -20.85 -16.55
N ALA A 226 -20.28 -19.90 -17.47
CA ALA A 226 -19.74 -20.14 -18.80
C ALA A 226 -18.27 -20.60 -18.81
N ALA A 227 -17.48 -20.29 -17.76
CA ALA A 227 -16.11 -20.79 -17.61
C ALA A 227 -16.04 -22.32 -17.58
N THR A 228 -17.10 -23.00 -17.09
CA THR A 228 -17.16 -24.46 -17.05
C THR A 228 -17.08 -25.11 -18.44
N ARG A 229 -17.43 -24.36 -19.51
CA ARG A 229 -17.34 -24.81 -20.92
C ARG A 229 -15.95 -24.61 -21.54
N SER A 230 -14.99 -23.98 -20.85
CA SER A 230 -13.66 -23.71 -21.43
C SER A 230 -12.83 -24.98 -21.66
N ASP A 231 -11.82 -24.92 -22.53
CA ASP A 231 -10.96 -26.07 -22.82
C ASP A 231 -9.90 -26.26 -21.73
N SER A 232 -9.51 -25.16 -21.08
CA SER A 232 -8.76 -25.19 -19.82
C SER A 232 -9.04 -24.00 -18.92
N MET A 233 -8.70 -24.13 -17.64
CA MET A 233 -8.74 -23.05 -16.65
C MET A 233 -7.63 -23.17 -15.62
N THR A 234 -7.11 -22.03 -15.15
CA THR A 234 -6.09 -21.98 -14.09
C THR A 234 -6.72 -21.58 -12.75
N LEU A 235 -6.58 -22.45 -11.76
CA LEU A 235 -7.09 -22.30 -10.41
C LEU A 235 -5.94 -22.03 -9.43
N THR A 236 -6.11 -21.08 -8.52
CA THR A 236 -5.13 -20.76 -7.47
C THR A 236 -5.72 -21.01 -6.07
N PRO A 237 -6.08 -22.26 -5.72
CA PRO A 237 -6.74 -22.57 -4.45
C PRO A 237 -5.88 -22.21 -3.23
N GLY A 238 -4.56 -22.22 -3.37
CA GLY A 238 -3.66 -21.75 -2.31
C GLY A 238 -3.92 -20.30 -1.91
N GLN A 239 -4.10 -19.41 -2.89
CA GLN A 239 -4.42 -18.00 -2.65
C GLN A 239 -5.83 -17.85 -2.07
N TRP A 240 -6.82 -18.54 -2.64
CA TRP A 240 -8.23 -18.40 -2.26
C TRP A 240 -8.56 -18.93 -0.87
N LEU A 241 -7.84 -19.95 -0.41
CA LEU A 241 -8.09 -20.63 0.86
C LEU A 241 -7.13 -20.21 1.98
N GLY A 242 -6.13 -19.37 1.65
CA GLY A 242 -5.06 -18.98 2.56
C GLY A 242 -4.10 -20.12 2.92
N LEU A 243 -3.81 -21.00 1.96
CA LEU A 243 -2.92 -22.14 2.15
C LEU A 243 -1.51 -21.80 1.65
N PRO A 244 -0.51 -21.71 2.54
CA PRO A 244 0.84 -21.33 2.16
C PRO A 244 1.52 -22.43 1.35
N ALA A 245 2.32 -22.01 0.36
CA ALA A 245 3.15 -22.88 -0.47
C ALA A 245 2.39 -24.03 -1.17
N VAL A 246 1.08 -23.90 -1.39
CA VAL A 246 0.30 -24.88 -2.15
C VAL A 246 0.37 -24.56 -3.63
N THR A 247 0.40 -25.61 -4.45
CA THR A 247 0.51 -25.52 -5.91
C THR A 247 -0.75 -24.93 -6.55
N ALA A 248 -0.56 -24.19 -7.63
CA ALA A 248 -1.62 -23.82 -8.54
C ALA A 248 -1.98 -25.03 -9.43
N VAL A 249 -3.19 -25.02 -9.98
CA VAL A 249 -3.72 -26.13 -10.75
C VAL A 249 -4.30 -25.64 -12.05
N THR A 250 -3.86 -26.23 -13.16
CA THR A 250 -4.52 -26.03 -14.45
C THR A 250 -5.38 -27.25 -14.76
N LEU A 251 -6.69 -27.04 -14.85
CA LEU A 251 -7.64 -28.02 -15.36
C LEU A 251 -7.70 -27.91 -16.88
N TYR A 252 -7.72 -29.02 -17.59
CA TYR A 252 -7.77 -29.04 -19.05
C TYR A 252 -8.56 -30.25 -19.57
N ARG A 253 -9.09 -30.16 -20.79
CA ARG A 253 -9.79 -31.24 -21.50
C ARG A 253 -9.01 -31.68 -22.72
N HIS A 254 -8.57 -32.92 -22.72
CA HIS A 254 -7.95 -33.51 -23.91
C HIS A 254 -8.10 -35.03 -23.88
N GLU A 255 -8.49 -35.62 -25.01
CA GLU A 255 -8.73 -37.05 -25.09
C GLU A 255 -7.43 -37.86 -25.23
N ASP A 256 -6.44 -37.33 -25.94
CA ASP A 256 -5.17 -38.04 -26.17
C ASP A 256 -4.18 -37.84 -25.00
N PRO A 257 -3.84 -38.91 -24.24
CA PRO A 257 -2.85 -38.85 -23.18
C PRO A 257 -1.40 -38.75 -23.71
N ALA A 258 -1.12 -39.20 -24.94
CA ALA A 258 0.22 -39.12 -25.52
C ALA A 258 0.61 -37.67 -25.80
N LEU A 259 -0.30 -36.88 -26.37
CA LEU A 259 -0.12 -35.45 -26.57
C LEU A 259 -0.02 -34.70 -25.24
N SER A 260 -0.80 -35.09 -24.23
CA SER A 260 -0.70 -34.54 -22.88
C SER A 260 0.68 -34.81 -22.24
N LEU A 261 1.26 -35.98 -22.47
CA LEU A 261 2.61 -36.32 -22.03
C LEU A 261 3.68 -35.55 -22.80
N ALA A 262 3.55 -35.44 -24.13
CA ALA A 262 4.46 -34.66 -24.98
C ALA A 262 4.47 -33.16 -24.62
N ALA A 263 3.31 -32.62 -24.26
CA ALA A 263 3.17 -31.26 -23.77
C ALA A 263 3.75 -31.03 -22.36
N GLY A 264 4.00 -32.10 -21.60
CA GLY A 264 4.48 -32.05 -20.22
C GLY A 264 3.37 -31.83 -19.17
N LEU A 265 2.09 -31.96 -19.55
CA LEU A 265 0.94 -31.90 -18.64
C LEU A 265 0.82 -33.16 -17.76
N THR A 266 1.42 -34.27 -18.20
CA THR A 266 1.55 -35.49 -17.39
C THR A 266 3.01 -35.81 -17.14
N CYS A 267 3.36 -36.13 -15.89
CA CYS A 267 4.73 -36.47 -15.53
C CYS A 267 4.91 -37.99 -15.42
N SER A 268 5.95 -38.52 -16.07
CA SER A 268 6.38 -39.91 -15.92
C SER A 268 7.08 -40.16 -14.58
N GLN A 269 7.62 -39.12 -13.95
CA GLN A 269 8.31 -39.20 -12.66
C GLN A 269 7.29 -39.18 -11.51
N PRO A 270 7.21 -40.24 -10.67
CA PRO A 270 6.25 -40.31 -9.58
C PRO A 270 6.44 -39.20 -8.53
N VAL A 271 7.67 -38.79 -8.26
CA VAL A 271 7.98 -37.74 -7.26
C VAL A 271 7.34 -36.41 -7.63
N ALA A 272 7.34 -36.02 -8.91
CA ALA A 272 6.72 -34.79 -9.37
C ALA A 272 5.19 -34.77 -9.13
N ARG A 273 4.54 -35.94 -9.08
CA ARG A 273 3.10 -36.05 -8.78
C ARG A 273 2.78 -35.81 -7.31
N LEU A 274 3.76 -35.89 -6.40
CA LEU A 274 3.58 -35.56 -4.99
C LEU A 274 3.29 -34.07 -4.75
N ARG A 275 3.48 -33.22 -5.76
CA ARG A 275 3.07 -31.80 -5.74
C ARG A 275 1.58 -31.60 -5.45
N ALA A 276 0.74 -32.59 -5.75
CA ALA A 276 -0.68 -32.55 -5.42
C ALA A 276 -0.96 -32.85 -3.94
N LEU A 277 -0.03 -33.47 -3.20
CA LEU A 277 -0.26 -33.95 -1.84
C LEU A 277 -0.57 -32.83 -0.82
N PRO A 278 0.16 -31.70 -0.78
CA PRO A 278 -0.17 -30.61 0.14
C PRO A 278 -1.57 -30.04 -0.09
N LEU A 279 -1.96 -29.88 -1.35
CA LEU A 279 -3.31 -29.45 -1.72
C LEU A 279 -4.33 -30.51 -1.30
N TRP A 280 -4.11 -31.77 -1.65
CA TRP A 280 -5.00 -32.88 -1.30
C TRP A 280 -5.29 -32.96 0.20
N LEU A 281 -4.25 -32.95 1.04
CA LEU A 281 -4.40 -32.96 2.51
C LEU A 281 -5.22 -31.76 3.00
N SER A 282 -4.97 -30.58 2.44
CA SER A 282 -5.71 -29.36 2.80
C SER A 282 -7.18 -29.44 2.38
N LEU A 283 -7.48 -29.99 1.20
CA LEU A 283 -8.86 -30.21 0.73
C LEU A 283 -9.60 -31.24 1.60
N GLN A 284 -8.92 -32.32 1.99
CA GLN A 284 -9.49 -33.35 2.88
C GLN A 284 -9.79 -32.79 4.28
N TYR A 285 -8.88 -31.95 4.81
CA TYR A 285 -9.06 -31.33 6.12
C TYR A 285 -10.18 -30.29 6.15
N LEU A 286 -10.23 -29.41 5.14
CA LEU A 286 -11.28 -28.39 5.05
C LEU A 286 -12.66 -29.00 4.72
N GLY A 287 -12.66 -30.08 3.93
CA GLY A 287 -13.88 -30.65 3.37
C GLY A 287 -14.60 -29.68 2.43
N HIS A 288 -15.66 -30.18 1.76
CA HIS A 288 -16.42 -29.38 0.81
C HIS A 288 -17.03 -28.13 1.48
N ASN A 289 -17.66 -28.31 2.64
CA ASN A 289 -18.32 -27.23 3.36
C ASN A 289 -17.34 -26.15 3.83
N GLY A 290 -16.15 -26.50 4.32
CA GLY A 290 -15.17 -25.53 4.78
C GLY A 290 -14.64 -24.63 3.66
N ILE A 291 -14.45 -25.19 2.46
CA ILE A 291 -14.04 -24.42 1.27
C ILE A 291 -15.16 -23.49 0.82
N VAL A 292 -16.37 -24.01 0.69
CA VAL A 292 -17.54 -23.18 0.31
C VAL A 292 -17.77 -22.06 1.33
N GLN A 293 -17.62 -22.35 2.63
CA GLN A 293 -17.76 -21.34 3.69
C GLN A 293 -16.70 -20.26 3.60
N LYS A 294 -15.44 -20.59 3.32
CA LYS A 294 -14.36 -19.61 3.15
C LYS A 294 -14.60 -18.69 1.96
N ILE A 295 -14.96 -19.25 0.81
CA ILE A 295 -15.26 -18.46 -0.40
C ILE A 295 -16.49 -17.59 -0.16
N ARG A 296 -17.54 -18.15 0.47
CA ARG A 296 -18.76 -17.40 0.85
C ARG A 296 -18.46 -16.25 1.81
N HIS A 297 -17.60 -16.48 2.81
CA HIS A 297 -17.16 -15.46 3.76
C HIS A 297 -16.48 -14.30 3.03
N ALA A 298 -15.53 -14.60 2.13
CA ALA A 298 -14.87 -13.58 1.33
C ALA A 298 -15.86 -12.76 0.49
N THR A 299 -16.77 -13.41 -0.23
CA THR A 299 -17.81 -12.72 -1.02
C THR A 299 -18.73 -11.88 -0.14
N ALA A 300 -19.10 -12.35 1.06
CA ALA A 300 -19.94 -11.60 2.00
C ALA A 300 -19.24 -10.33 2.52
N LEU A 301 -17.94 -10.40 2.83
CA LEU A 301 -17.15 -9.22 3.22
C LEU A 301 -17.10 -8.18 2.10
N SER A 302 -16.91 -8.61 0.85
CA SER A 302 -16.93 -7.73 -0.32
C SER A 302 -18.28 -7.03 -0.51
N GLN A 303 -19.39 -7.78 -0.39
CA GLN A 303 -20.74 -7.21 -0.45
C GLN A 303 -20.99 -6.20 0.66
N GLN A 304 -20.57 -6.51 1.89
CA GLN A 304 -20.76 -5.62 3.03
C GLN A 304 -19.99 -4.31 2.84
N LEU A 305 -18.73 -4.38 2.41
CA LEU A 305 -17.95 -3.17 2.12
C LEU A 305 -18.62 -2.36 1.01
N LEU A 306 -19.02 -3.00 -0.09
CA LEU A 306 -19.69 -2.33 -1.20
C LEU A 306 -20.95 -1.59 -0.76
N GLN A 307 -21.79 -2.19 0.10
CA GLN A 307 -22.97 -1.54 0.64
C GLN A 307 -22.63 -0.29 1.47
N LYS A 308 -21.55 -0.34 2.27
CA LYS A 308 -21.07 0.82 3.05
C LYS A 308 -20.51 1.92 2.16
N LEU A 309 -19.75 1.55 1.13
CA LEU A 309 -19.17 2.51 0.17
C LEU A 309 -20.25 3.23 -0.64
N LYS A 310 -21.33 2.54 -1.03
CA LYS A 310 -22.48 3.15 -1.72
C LYS A 310 -23.18 4.25 -0.92
N ALA A 311 -23.06 4.24 0.40
CA ALA A 311 -23.61 5.30 1.24
C ALA A 311 -22.75 6.58 1.21
N MET A 312 -21.53 6.52 0.67
CA MET A 312 -20.57 7.63 0.64
C MET A 312 -20.54 8.28 -0.75
N THR A 313 -20.95 9.55 -0.85
CA THR A 313 -21.04 10.27 -2.13
C THR A 313 -19.67 10.60 -2.74
N SER A 314 -18.63 10.73 -1.92
CA SER A 314 -17.28 11.08 -2.37
C SER A 314 -16.44 9.88 -2.84
N ILE A 315 -17.03 8.68 -2.88
CA ILE A 315 -16.38 7.45 -3.33
C ILE A 315 -17.06 6.96 -4.60
N LYS A 316 -16.26 6.76 -5.64
CA LYS A 316 -16.66 6.03 -6.85
C LYS A 316 -16.21 4.58 -6.73
N THR A 317 -17.17 3.66 -6.77
CA THR A 317 -16.89 2.22 -6.80
C THR A 317 -16.90 1.70 -8.22
N SER A 318 -15.90 0.90 -8.61
CA SER A 318 -15.90 0.12 -9.85
C SER A 318 -16.09 -1.36 -9.49
N VAL A 319 -17.32 -1.85 -9.66
CA VAL A 319 -17.65 -3.27 -9.46
C VAL A 319 -18.54 -3.71 -10.61
N GLU A 320 -18.13 -4.77 -11.30
CA GLU A 320 -18.85 -5.33 -12.45
C GLU A 320 -20.17 -6.00 -12.04
N ASP A 321 -20.14 -6.81 -10.96
CA ASP A 321 -21.31 -7.46 -10.40
C ASP A 321 -21.40 -7.21 -8.90
N GLU A 322 -22.32 -6.32 -8.55
CA GLU A 322 -22.58 -5.87 -7.18
C GLU A 322 -22.99 -7.00 -6.24
N LEU A 323 -23.45 -8.13 -6.79
CA LEU A 323 -24.02 -9.23 -6.03
C LEU A 323 -23.07 -10.40 -5.83
N SER A 324 -21.97 -10.55 -6.59
CA SER A 324 -21.12 -11.74 -6.47
C SER A 324 -19.62 -11.53 -6.59
N SER A 325 -19.16 -10.34 -6.98
CA SER A 325 -17.73 -10.09 -7.13
C SER A 325 -16.99 -10.20 -5.79
N PRO A 326 -15.97 -11.07 -5.68
CA PRO A 326 -15.10 -11.13 -4.52
C PRO A 326 -14.11 -9.96 -4.46
N VAL A 327 -14.04 -9.10 -5.48
CA VAL A 327 -13.16 -7.94 -5.53
C VAL A 327 -13.97 -6.66 -5.56
N VAL A 328 -13.61 -5.70 -4.71
CA VAL A 328 -14.17 -4.35 -4.70
C VAL A 328 -13.06 -3.36 -5.02
N LEU A 329 -13.23 -2.57 -6.07
CA LEU A 329 -12.42 -1.39 -6.33
C LEU A 329 -13.20 -0.14 -5.95
N PHE A 330 -12.50 0.79 -5.33
CA PHE A 330 -13.04 2.10 -5.04
C PHE A 330 -11.96 3.17 -5.09
N LYS A 331 -12.38 4.39 -5.39
CA LYS A 331 -11.52 5.56 -5.39
C LYS A 331 -12.27 6.78 -4.91
N PHE A 332 -11.55 7.68 -4.27
CA PHE A 332 -12.00 9.03 -4.00
C PHE A 332 -12.25 9.76 -5.32
N SER A 333 -13.43 10.35 -5.40
CA SER A 333 -13.86 11.17 -6.52
C SER A 333 -14.66 12.34 -5.98
N GLN A 334 -14.27 13.54 -6.38
CA GLN A 334 -15.02 14.74 -6.11
C GLN A 334 -15.42 15.33 -7.46
N GLU A 335 -16.73 15.39 -7.72
CA GLU A 335 -17.23 16.20 -8.83
C GLU A 335 -16.99 17.66 -8.46
N THR A 336 -15.96 18.27 -9.05
CA THR A 336 -15.86 19.72 -9.09
C THR A 336 -17.09 20.22 -9.82
N SER A 337 -18.04 20.79 -9.09
CA SER A 337 -19.19 21.50 -9.67
C SER A 337 -18.67 22.72 -10.42
N ALA A 338 -18.17 22.51 -11.64
CA ALA A 338 -18.03 23.54 -12.64
C ALA A 338 -19.43 23.86 -13.21
N ALA A 339 -20.29 24.41 -12.35
CA ALA A 339 -21.52 25.03 -12.77
C ALA A 339 -21.20 26.37 -13.45
N SER A 340 -20.71 26.34 -14.70
CA SER A 340 -21.05 27.30 -15.76
C SER A 340 -20.14 27.17 -16.99
N SER A 341 -20.44 26.25 -17.90
CA SER A 341 -20.46 26.51 -19.35
C SER A 341 -20.73 25.19 -20.07
N GLY A 342 -21.90 25.09 -20.70
CA GLY A 342 -22.27 23.90 -21.46
C GLY A 342 -21.31 23.63 -22.62
N GLY A 343 -20.92 22.37 -22.76
CA GLY A 343 -20.12 21.89 -23.87
C GLY A 343 -19.46 20.55 -23.54
N SER A 344 -20.02 19.49 -24.12
CA SER A 344 -19.53 18.10 -24.23
C SER A 344 -18.05 17.81 -23.96
N VAL A 345 -17.84 16.61 -23.41
CA VAL A 345 -16.61 15.80 -23.22
C VAL A 345 -15.90 16.03 -21.89
N GLU A 346 -15.76 14.93 -21.13
CA GLU A 346 -14.92 14.75 -19.95
C GLU A 346 -13.50 15.27 -20.20
N GLY A 347 -13.29 16.56 -19.97
CA GLY A 347 -11.97 17.18 -19.91
C GLY A 347 -11.65 17.46 -18.46
N TYR A 348 -11.37 16.42 -17.65
CA TYR A 348 -10.55 16.65 -16.46
C TYR A 348 -9.24 17.28 -16.97
N CYS A 349 -8.86 18.45 -16.47
CA CYS A 349 -7.52 18.96 -16.73
C CYS A 349 -6.54 17.85 -16.32
N ALA A 350 -5.58 17.49 -17.17
CA ALA A 350 -4.71 16.33 -16.94
C ALA A 350 -4.06 16.33 -15.53
N GLY A 351 -3.81 17.51 -14.96
CA GLY A 351 -3.30 17.66 -13.60
C GLY A 351 -4.27 17.30 -12.46
N ASP A 352 -5.59 17.36 -12.66
CA ASP A 352 -6.57 16.99 -11.63
C ASP A 352 -6.62 15.48 -11.44
N LYS A 353 -6.39 14.70 -12.51
CA LYS A 353 -6.31 13.24 -12.44
C LYS A 353 -5.11 12.80 -11.60
N GLU A 354 -3.94 13.39 -11.83
CA GLU A 354 -2.72 13.06 -11.07
C GLU A 354 -2.85 13.40 -9.58
N VAL A 355 -3.50 14.52 -9.24
CA VAL A 355 -3.78 14.86 -7.84
C VAL A 355 -4.74 13.84 -7.23
N LEU A 356 -5.83 13.49 -7.90
CA LEU A 356 -6.75 12.45 -7.40
C LEU A 356 -6.03 11.11 -7.21
N ASP A 357 -5.12 10.73 -8.12
CA ASP A 357 -4.31 9.52 -8.00
C ASP A 357 -3.38 9.57 -6.76
N ALA A 358 -2.78 10.73 -6.46
CA ALA A 358 -2.02 10.94 -5.23
C ALA A 358 -2.90 10.77 -3.98
N PHE A 359 -4.09 11.39 -3.95
CA PHE A 359 -5.05 11.26 -2.86
C PHE A 359 -5.51 9.80 -2.66
N ASN A 360 -5.74 9.06 -3.75
CA ASN A 360 -6.13 7.66 -3.70
C ASN A 360 -5.00 6.75 -3.19
N ARG A 361 -3.76 7.00 -3.61
CA ARG A 361 -2.57 6.31 -3.08
C ARG A 361 -2.45 6.52 -1.57
N TRP A 362 -2.52 7.78 -1.14
CA TRP A 362 -2.49 8.13 0.27
C TRP A 362 -3.62 7.48 1.06
N LEU A 363 -4.84 7.51 0.52
CA LEU A 363 -6.00 6.88 1.15
C LEU A 363 -5.76 5.39 1.37
N GLY A 364 -5.33 4.65 0.34
CA GLY A 364 -5.04 3.23 0.48
C GLY A 364 -3.92 2.93 1.48
N GLU A 365 -2.85 3.72 1.50
CA GLU A 365 -1.76 3.59 2.47
C GLU A 365 -2.22 3.87 3.91
N GLN A 366 -3.05 4.90 4.11
CA GLN A 366 -3.62 5.22 5.42
C GLN A 366 -4.57 4.12 5.89
N LEU A 367 -5.45 3.60 5.02
CA LEU A 367 -6.35 2.51 5.37
C LEU A 367 -5.58 1.24 5.75
N LEU A 368 -4.49 0.93 5.03
CA LEU A 368 -3.62 -0.20 5.36
C LEU A 368 -2.92 -0.04 6.71
N GLN A 369 -2.53 1.18 7.09
CA GLN A 369 -1.93 1.47 8.39
C GLN A 369 -2.96 1.43 9.54
N LEU A 370 -4.14 2.01 9.31
CA LEU A 370 -5.19 2.13 10.33
C LEU A 370 -5.93 0.81 10.57
N VAL A 371 -6.20 0.04 9.51
CA VAL A 371 -6.90 -1.24 9.59
C VAL A 371 -6.12 -2.32 8.82
N PRO A 372 -4.96 -2.79 9.34
CA PRO A 372 -4.12 -3.77 8.65
C PRO A 372 -4.82 -5.12 8.43
N SER A 373 -5.82 -5.45 9.25
CA SER A 373 -6.63 -6.67 9.14
C SER A 373 -7.59 -6.65 7.95
N SER A 374 -7.87 -5.49 7.35
CA SER A 374 -8.73 -5.40 6.16
C SER A 374 -8.07 -6.00 4.92
N GLY A 375 -6.74 -5.95 4.82
CA GLY A 375 -6.02 -6.44 3.63
C GLY A 375 -6.32 -5.65 2.36
N VAL A 376 -6.64 -4.36 2.51
CA VAL A 376 -6.76 -3.40 1.42
C VAL A 376 -5.39 -3.13 0.80
N ASP A 377 -5.35 -2.94 -0.52
CA ASP A 377 -4.14 -2.63 -1.26
C ASP A 377 -4.36 -1.55 -2.33
N VAL A 378 -3.27 -0.95 -2.81
CA VAL A 378 -3.31 0.09 -3.84
C VAL A 378 -2.92 -0.52 -5.18
N VAL A 379 -3.73 -0.28 -6.21
CA VAL A 379 -3.52 -0.79 -7.57
C VAL A 379 -3.60 0.36 -8.56
N GLU A 380 -2.72 0.34 -9.57
CA GLU A 380 -2.72 1.28 -10.68
C GLU A 380 -3.32 0.62 -11.93
N LEU A 381 -4.34 1.24 -12.49
CA LEU A 381 -5.03 0.78 -13.70
C LEU A 381 -4.82 1.81 -14.82
N GLU A 382 -4.55 1.33 -16.04
CA GLU A 382 -4.21 2.20 -17.19
C GLU A 382 -5.32 3.23 -17.49
N ASP A 383 -6.58 2.81 -17.48
CA ASP A 383 -7.71 3.71 -17.76
C ASP A 383 -8.18 4.48 -16.52
N GLU A 384 -8.29 3.81 -15.37
CA GLU A 384 -8.91 4.36 -14.16
C GLU A 384 -7.98 5.14 -13.22
N GLY A 385 -6.67 5.02 -13.36
CA GLY A 385 -5.68 5.62 -12.45
C GLY A 385 -5.45 4.79 -11.18
N THR A 386 -5.06 5.45 -10.10
CA THR A 386 -4.79 4.81 -8.80
C THR A 386 -6.11 4.53 -8.07
N CYS A 387 -6.33 3.26 -7.72
CA CYS A 387 -7.52 2.79 -7.02
C CYS A 387 -7.14 2.02 -5.76
N VAL A 388 -8.07 1.98 -4.81
CA VAL A 388 -7.98 1.15 -3.62
C VAL A 388 -8.74 -0.15 -3.89
N ARG A 389 -8.04 -1.28 -3.76
CA ARG A 389 -8.55 -2.63 -3.99
C ARG A 389 -8.77 -3.33 -2.66
N PHE A 390 -9.91 -4.00 -2.56
CA PHE A 390 -10.25 -4.90 -1.47
C PHE A 390 -10.58 -6.28 -2.06
N SER A 391 -9.71 -7.25 -1.81
CA SER A 391 -9.83 -8.63 -2.30
C SER A 391 -9.72 -9.63 -1.14
N PRO A 392 -10.79 -9.78 -0.32
CA PRO A 392 -10.80 -10.66 0.84
C PRO A 392 -10.57 -12.13 0.47
N LEU A 393 -10.81 -12.53 -0.79
CA LEU A 393 -10.49 -13.87 -1.27
C LEU A 393 -8.98 -14.16 -1.18
N LEU A 394 -8.13 -13.15 -1.37
CA LEU A 394 -6.68 -13.28 -1.32
C LEU A 394 -6.11 -13.00 0.08
N THR A 395 -6.82 -12.22 0.90
CA THR A 395 -6.27 -11.67 2.15
C THR A 395 -6.97 -12.17 3.41
N ALA A 396 -8.29 -12.42 3.39
CA ALA A 396 -9.07 -12.65 4.61
C ALA A 396 -8.66 -13.92 5.36
N ALA A 397 -8.32 -14.99 4.63
CA ALA A 397 -7.90 -16.24 5.24
C ALA A 397 -6.55 -16.12 5.99
N VAL A 398 -5.67 -15.21 5.54
CA VAL A 398 -4.34 -15.00 6.13
C VAL A 398 -4.39 -13.96 7.25
N LEU A 399 -5.17 -12.89 7.06
CA LEU A 399 -5.27 -11.78 8.01
C LEU A 399 -6.33 -12.01 9.10
N GLY A 400 -7.20 -13.02 8.91
CA GLY A 400 -8.30 -13.29 9.83
C GLY A 400 -9.42 -12.24 9.75
N THR A 401 -9.58 -11.58 8.60
CA THR A 401 -10.52 -10.47 8.40
C THR A 401 -11.95 -10.88 8.74
N GLN A 402 -12.56 -10.12 9.65
CA GLN A 402 -13.95 -10.28 10.07
C GLN A 402 -14.81 -9.11 9.62
N GLN A 403 -16.12 -9.27 9.78
CA GLN A 403 -17.13 -8.24 9.54
C GLN A 403 -16.86 -6.95 10.34
N GLU A 404 -16.38 -7.07 11.58
CA GLU A 404 -16.01 -5.94 12.45
C GLU A 404 -14.90 -5.08 11.83
N ASN A 405 -13.93 -5.71 11.14
CA ASN A 405 -12.86 -4.97 10.48
C ASN A 405 -13.37 -4.18 9.26
N ILE A 406 -14.46 -4.62 8.63
CA ILE A 406 -15.10 -3.89 7.52
C ILE A 406 -15.84 -2.67 8.06
N GLU A 407 -16.45 -2.80 9.25
CA GLU A 407 -17.09 -1.67 9.95
C GLU A 407 -16.04 -0.64 10.36
N GLU A 408 -14.95 -1.08 10.97
CA GLU A 408 -13.81 -0.22 11.31
C GLU A 408 -13.22 0.46 10.07
N LEU A 409 -13.05 -0.27 8.97
CA LEU A 409 -12.57 0.29 7.69
C LEU A 409 -13.52 1.38 7.18
N ALA A 410 -14.83 1.15 7.21
CA ALA A 410 -15.82 2.13 6.77
C ALA A 410 -15.86 3.37 7.69
N GLU A 411 -15.69 3.19 9.01
CA GLU A 411 -15.58 4.30 9.96
C GLU A 411 -14.33 5.15 9.72
N LYS A 412 -13.17 4.52 9.50
CA LYS A 412 -11.93 5.24 9.17
C LYS A 412 -12.04 5.96 7.84
N LEU A 413 -12.64 5.32 6.84
CA LEU A 413 -12.93 5.97 5.56
C LEU A 413 -13.81 7.21 5.76
N ALA A 414 -14.89 7.11 6.55
CA ALA A 414 -15.77 8.24 6.86
C ALA A 414 -15.07 9.38 7.64
N GLN A 415 -14.00 9.08 8.38
CA GLN A 415 -13.17 10.09 9.06
C GLN A 415 -12.18 10.77 8.12
N LEU A 416 -11.60 10.03 7.18
CA LEU A 416 -10.59 10.55 6.25
C LEU A 416 -11.22 11.36 5.11
N LEU A 417 -12.39 10.96 4.62
CA LEU A 417 -13.04 11.59 3.47
C LEU A 417 -13.30 13.10 3.63
N PRO A 418 -13.82 13.61 4.78
CA PRO A 418 -13.97 15.04 5.00
C PRO A 418 -12.65 15.79 4.89
N VAL A 419 -11.57 15.25 5.48
CA VAL A 419 -10.22 15.86 5.42
C VAL A 419 -9.73 15.94 3.97
N MET A 420 -9.93 14.88 3.19
CA MET A 420 -9.56 14.86 1.78
C MET A 420 -10.36 15.89 0.96
N CYS A 421 -11.68 15.97 1.18
CA CYS A 421 -12.56 16.95 0.52
C CYS A 421 -12.15 18.39 0.86
N SER A 422 -11.94 18.68 2.15
CA SER A 422 -11.51 20.00 2.62
C SER A 422 -10.15 20.38 2.04
N THR A 423 -9.18 19.46 2.06
CA THR A 423 -7.85 19.67 1.47
C THR A 423 -7.97 19.99 -0.02
N MET A 424 -8.73 19.20 -0.79
CA MET A 424 -8.94 19.46 -2.21
C MET A 424 -9.54 20.85 -2.49
N CYS A 425 -10.55 21.26 -1.71
CA CYS A 425 -11.15 22.59 -1.85
C CYS A 425 -10.17 23.73 -1.52
N LEU A 426 -9.35 23.57 -0.48
CA LEU A 426 -8.43 24.61 0.00
C LEU A 426 -7.11 24.71 -0.79
N ARG A 427 -6.78 23.73 -1.65
CA ARG A 427 -5.56 23.75 -2.48
C ARG A 427 -5.48 24.98 -3.38
N GLN A 428 -6.60 25.41 -3.97
CA GLN A 428 -6.62 26.58 -4.84
C GLN A 428 -6.40 27.87 -4.02
N ASP A 429 -7.07 28.00 -2.86
CA ASP A 429 -6.88 29.12 -1.95
C ASP A 429 -5.41 29.22 -1.48
N PHE A 430 -4.79 28.08 -1.14
CA PHE A 430 -3.39 28.03 -0.70
C PHE A 430 -2.42 28.47 -1.79
N ARG A 431 -2.67 28.06 -3.03
CA ARG A 431 -1.89 28.50 -4.18
C ARG A 431 -2.00 30.02 -4.37
N GLU A 432 -3.21 30.56 -4.34
CA GLU A 432 -3.46 31.99 -4.50
C GLU A 432 -2.81 32.82 -3.39
N GLU A 433 -2.92 32.37 -2.14
CA GLU A 433 -2.33 33.07 -0.99
C GLU A 433 -0.81 33.03 -0.99
N THR A 434 -0.22 31.90 -1.40
CA THR A 434 1.23 31.80 -1.58
C THR A 434 1.72 32.79 -2.65
N HIS A 435 0.97 32.95 -3.75
CA HIS A 435 1.31 33.94 -4.78
C HIS A 435 1.23 35.39 -4.28
N ARG A 436 0.38 35.71 -3.29
CA ARG A 436 0.36 37.06 -2.68
C ARG A 436 1.63 37.40 -1.91
N HIS A 437 2.34 36.38 -1.41
CA HIS A 437 3.60 36.52 -0.68
C HIS A 437 4.85 36.47 -1.57
N SER A 438 4.66 36.43 -2.90
CA SER A 438 5.76 36.57 -3.85
C SER A 438 6.41 37.96 -3.74
N PRO A 439 7.76 38.09 -3.73
CA PRO A 439 8.76 37.08 -4.08
C PRO A 439 9.34 36.26 -2.91
N SER A 440 8.89 36.45 -1.67
CA SER A 440 9.47 35.74 -0.50
C SER A 440 9.08 34.26 -0.42
N LEU A 441 7.89 33.90 -0.92
CA LEU A 441 7.41 32.52 -1.03
C LEU A 441 7.09 32.19 -2.49
N THR A 442 7.54 31.02 -2.92
CA THR A 442 7.25 30.44 -4.23
C THR A 442 6.42 29.18 -4.04
N TYR A 443 5.26 29.12 -4.70
CA TYR A 443 4.44 27.91 -4.77
C TYR A 443 5.04 26.92 -5.75
N ILE A 444 5.17 25.66 -5.34
CA ILE A 444 5.69 24.58 -6.16
C ILE A 444 4.56 23.61 -6.49
N GLN A 445 4.28 23.47 -7.78
CA GLN A 445 3.26 22.56 -8.26
C GLN A 445 3.81 21.14 -8.32
N ASP A 446 3.56 20.37 -7.26
CA ASP A 446 3.75 18.92 -7.25
C ASP A 446 2.37 18.23 -7.24
N LEU A 447 2.06 17.56 -8.36
CA LEU A 447 0.80 16.85 -8.56
C LEU A 447 0.78 15.48 -7.86
N SER A 448 1.95 14.97 -7.48
CA SER A 448 2.09 13.69 -6.77
C SER A 448 1.85 13.81 -5.26
N TRP A 449 1.69 15.04 -4.75
CA TRP A 449 1.53 15.30 -3.32
C TRP A 449 0.05 15.31 -2.86
N PRO A 450 -0.34 14.40 -1.95
CA PRO A 450 -1.70 14.31 -1.41
C PRO A 450 -1.91 15.26 -0.21
N GLY A 451 -1.69 16.56 -0.40
CA GLY A 451 -1.84 17.55 0.68
C GLY A 451 -2.27 18.92 0.17
N LEU A 452 -2.06 19.98 0.95
CA LEU A 452 -2.44 21.34 0.55
C LEU A 452 -1.52 21.91 -0.55
N GLY A 453 -0.24 21.51 -0.57
CA GLY A 453 0.71 21.91 -1.60
C GLY A 453 2.14 21.96 -1.08
N ALA A 454 3.06 22.46 -1.92
CA ALA A 454 4.46 22.67 -1.57
C ALA A 454 4.84 24.15 -1.71
N VAL A 455 5.64 24.64 -0.76
CA VAL A 455 6.15 26.01 -0.76
C VAL A 455 7.65 26.02 -0.55
N ARG A 456 8.32 27.00 -1.16
CA ARG A 456 9.74 27.26 -1.00
C ARG A 456 9.92 28.71 -0.61
N TYR A 457 10.65 28.94 0.48
CA TYR A 457 11.05 30.28 0.87
C TYR A 457 12.29 30.71 0.07
N GLU A 458 12.21 31.85 -0.60
CA GLU A 458 13.31 32.41 -1.40
C GLU A 458 13.96 33.61 -0.66
N PRO A 459 15.26 33.51 -0.31
CA PRO A 459 15.97 34.60 0.37
C PRO A 459 16.17 35.80 -0.56
N GLN A 460 16.08 37.02 -0.01
CA GLN A 460 16.14 38.26 -0.80
C GLN A 460 17.55 38.87 -0.92
N THR A 461 18.60 38.08 -0.68
CA THR A 461 19.99 38.55 -0.74
C THR A 461 20.49 38.74 -2.18
N GLU A 462 20.63 39.99 -2.60
CA GLU A 462 21.27 40.36 -3.87
C GLU A 462 22.80 40.21 -3.80
N GLY A 463 23.41 39.66 -4.86
CA GLY A 463 24.87 39.64 -5.04
C GLY A 463 25.60 38.34 -4.66
N MET A 464 24.89 37.25 -4.37
CA MET A 464 25.50 35.95 -4.02
C MET A 464 25.74 35.06 -5.24
N ASP A 465 26.79 34.24 -5.18
CA ASP A 465 27.06 33.18 -6.16
C ASP A 465 25.99 32.08 -6.10
N GLU A 466 25.68 31.43 -7.22
CA GLU A 466 24.61 30.41 -7.34
C GLU A 466 24.80 29.28 -6.33
N SER A 467 26.05 28.85 -6.14
CA SER A 467 26.41 27.78 -5.22
C SER A 467 26.09 28.11 -3.77
N ARG A 468 26.31 29.37 -3.38
CA ARG A 468 26.08 29.87 -2.01
C ARG A 468 24.60 30.14 -1.76
N ARG A 469 23.89 30.69 -2.76
CA ARG A 469 22.43 30.86 -2.72
C ARG A 469 21.72 29.53 -2.48
N LYS A 470 22.13 28.46 -3.18
CA LYS A 470 21.55 27.13 -2.98
C LYS A 470 21.78 26.58 -1.57
N GLN A 471 22.97 26.78 -1.00
CA GLN A 471 23.26 26.34 0.38
C GLN A 471 22.47 27.12 1.43
N GLU A 472 22.24 28.41 1.22
CA GLU A 472 21.43 29.23 2.13
C GLU A 472 19.95 28.88 2.02
N LEU A 473 19.46 28.68 0.80
CA LEU A 473 18.11 28.16 0.54
C LEU A 473 17.87 26.83 1.27
N GLU A 474 18.81 25.89 1.18
CA GLU A 474 18.75 24.60 1.87
C GLU A 474 18.70 24.78 3.39
N LYS A 475 19.59 25.61 3.95
CA LYS A 475 19.64 25.87 5.40
C LYS A 475 18.34 26.48 5.91
N ILE A 476 17.85 27.52 5.24
CA ILE A 476 16.62 28.23 5.63
C ILE A 476 15.42 27.30 5.56
N ASN A 477 15.20 26.61 4.43
CA ASN A 477 14.03 25.72 4.29
C ASN A 477 14.11 24.50 5.22
N THR A 478 15.32 23.99 5.53
CA THR A 478 15.50 22.90 6.51
C THR A 478 15.20 23.36 7.93
N GLU A 479 15.62 24.57 8.31
CA GLU A 479 15.31 25.14 9.63
C GLU A 479 13.82 25.52 9.74
N LEU A 480 13.24 26.06 8.66
CA LEU A 480 11.82 26.38 8.55
C LEU A 480 10.97 25.14 8.76
N LEU A 481 11.30 24.04 8.08
CA LEU A 481 10.61 22.77 8.28
C LEU A 481 10.67 22.29 9.74
N LYS A 482 11.83 22.40 10.40
CA LYS A 482 11.95 22.02 11.82
C LYS A 482 11.08 22.90 12.72
N LYS A 483 11.11 24.22 12.52
CA LYS A 483 10.27 25.14 13.30
C LYS A 483 8.79 24.87 13.09
N LEU A 484 8.36 24.55 11.86
CA LEU A 484 6.98 24.20 11.54
C LEU A 484 6.57 22.85 12.16
N GLN A 485 7.47 21.87 12.20
CA GLN A 485 7.24 20.57 12.87
C GLN A 485 7.15 20.69 14.40
N ASP A 486 7.82 21.69 14.98
CA ASP A 486 7.77 21.97 16.42
C ASP A 486 6.48 22.72 16.83
N LEU A 487 5.67 23.23 15.87
CA LEU A 487 4.38 23.84 16.17
C LEU A 487 3.34 22.76 16.52
N ASP A 488 2.61 22.98 17.62
CA ASP A 488 1.50 22.12 18.05
C ASP A 488 0.27 22.33 17.13
N THR A 489 0.33 21.71 15.95
CA THR A 489 -0.68 21.79 14.89
C THR A 489 -1.10 20.40 14.44
N ASP A 490 -2.35 20.27 13.99
CA ASP A 490 -2.87 19.02 13.41
C ASP A 490 -2.34 18.79 11.96
N ILE A 491 -1.51 19.71 11.43
CA ILE A 491 -1.00 19.70 10.05
C ILE A 491 0.39 19.08 10.01
N VAL A 492 0.58 18.11 9.11
CA VAL A 492 1.88 17.45 8.92
C VAL A 492 2.73 18.23 7.92
N PHE A 493 3.93 18.65 8.32
CA PHE A 493 4.94 19.26 7.44
C PHE A 493 6.07 18.27 7.14
N SER A 494 6.46 18.15 5.88
CA SER A 494 7.50 17.22 5.44
C SER A 494 8.40 17.78 4.35
N THR A 495 9.50 17.08 4.06
CA THR A 495 10.37 17.33 2.91
C THR A 495 9.78 16.83 1.58
N GLY A 496 8.58 16.21 1.60
CA GLY A 496 7.96 15.60 0.44
C GLY A 496 8.49 14.20 0.11
N PRO A 497 8.15 13.67 -1.08
CA PRO A 497 8.57 12.34 -1.54
C PRO A 497 10.09 12.21 -1.62
N GLU A 498 10.65 11.04 -1.27
CA GLU A 498 12.10 10.78 -1.34
C GLU A 498 12.69 10.93 -2.76
N PHE A 499 11.83 10.89 -3.79
CA PHE A 499 12.19 10.99 -5.22
C PHE A 499 11.55 12.21 -5.90
N GLY A 500 11.39 13.33 -5.19
CA GLY A 500 10.91 14.59 -5.77
C GLY A 500 11.94 15.24 -6.71
N THR A 501 11.46 15.89 -7.78
CA THR A 501 12.30 16.67 -8.72
C THR A 501 12.79 17.99 -8.12
N GLU A 502 12.09 18.49 -7.09
CA GLU A 502 12.30 19.80 -6.51
C GLU A 502 12.93 19.71 -5.12
N GLU A 503 14.18 20.12 -5.00
CA GLU A 503 14.92 20.12 -3.73
C GLU A 503 14.52 21.30 -2.83
N HIS A 504 14.63 21.13 -1.51
CA HIS A 504 14.50 22.20 -0.51
C HIS A 504 13.11 22.86 -0.44
N CYS A 505 12.05 22.06 -0.47
CA CYS A 505 10.66 22.53 -0.36
C CYS A 505 10.04 22.07 0.97
N VAL A 506 9.08 22.84 1.47
CA VAL A 506 8.23 22.46 2.60
C VAL A 506 6.88 22.00 2.05
N PHE A 507 6.58 20.72 2.25
CA PHE A 507 5.32 20.13 1.84
C PHE A 507 4.31 20.19 3.00
N VAL A 508 3.15 20.77 2.72
CA VAL A 508 2.04 20.91 3.66
C VAL A 508 1.05 19.78 3.43
N GLY A 509 0.82 18.96 4.46
CA GLY A 509 -0.05 17.79 4.42
C GLY A 509 -1.54 18.09 4.31
N MET A 510 -2.34 17.09 4.68
CA MET A 510 -3.80 17.17 4.70
C MET A 510 -4.30 18.18 5.75
N VAL A 511 -5.39 18.86 5.45
CA VAL A 511 -6.02 19.87 6.30
C VAL A 511 -7.53 19.68 6.42
N THR A 512 -8.10 20.13 7.53
CA THR A 512 -9.54 20.17 7.78
C THR A 512 -10.14 21.51 7.36
N GLU A 513 -11.47 21.58 7.23
CA GLU A 513 -12.19 22.77 6.75
C GLU A 513 -12.00 24.02 7.63
N ASP A 514 -11.75 23.83 8.92
CA ASP A 514 -11.55 24.89 9.89
C ASP A 514 -10.19 25.60 9.74
N VAL A 515 -9.29 25.12 8.87
CA VAL A 515 -7.98 25.73 8.67
C VAL A 515 -8.10 27.07 7.92
N ASP A 516 -7.52 28.12 8.51
CA ASP A 516 -7.30 29.41 7.87
C ASP A 516 -6.00 29.38 7.07
N VAL A 517 -6.16 29.22 5.76
CA VAL A 517 -5.07 29.17 4.78
C VAL A 517 -4.27 30.47 4.78
N SER A 518 -4.89 31.62 5.04
CA SER A 518 -4.18 32.91 5.12
C SER A 518 -3.21 32.93 6.28
N GLU A 519 -3.69 32.60 7.48
CA GLU A 519 -2.85 32.57 8.69
C GLU A 519 -1.70 31.57 8.56
N LEU A 520 -1.97 30.42 7.91
CA LEU A 520 -0.94 29.41 7.63
C LEU A 520 0.17 29.96 6.74
N VAL A 521 -0.17 30.54 5.59
CA VAL A 521 0.82 31.10 4.65
C VAL A 521 1.57 32.29 5.27
N ASP A 522 0.86 33.17 5.97
CA ASP A 522 1.43 34.31 6.70
C ASP A 522 2.48 33.85 7.71
N THR A 523 2.19 32.78 8.45
CA THR A 523 3.07 32.21 9.46
C THR A 523 4.30 31.54 8.84
N VAL A 524 4.12 30.82 7.73
CA VAL A 524 5.25 30.24 6.97
C VAL A 524 6.17 31.36 6.45
N ALA A 525 5.59 32.44 5.92
CA ALA A 525 6.35 33.60 5.43
C ALA A 525 7.09 34.32 6.57
N ALA A 526 6.43 34.51 7.73
CA ALA A 526 7.02 35.15 8.89
C ALA A 526 8.18 34.35 9.48
N LEU A 527 7.99 33.03 9.67
CA LEU A 527 9.06 32.15 10.16
C LEU A 527 10.25 32.10 9.20
N GLY A 528 10.00 32.10 7.88
CA GLY A 528 11.06 32.18 6.87
C GLY A 528 11.88 33.47 7.00
N ARG A 529 11.21 34.62 7.13
CA ARG A 529 11.88 35.92 7.36
C ARG A 529 12.67 35.94 8.67
N ASP A 530 12.11 35.42 9.76
CA ASP A 530 12.79 35.39 11.06
C ASP A 530 14.08 34.55 11.01
N ILE A 531 14.07 33.43 10.27
CA ILE A 531 15.25 32.59 10.05
C ILE A 531 16.29 33.32 9.19
N GLU A 532 15.87 33.97 8.10
CA GLU A 532 16.76 34.75 7.24
C GLU A 532 17.42 35.91 8.01
N GLU A 533 16.64 36.68 8.79
CA GLU A 533 17.15 37.78 9.59
C GLU A 533 18.11 37.31 10.69
N SER A 534 17.77 36.21 11.37
CA SER A 534 18.63 35.59 12.39
C SER A 534 19.94 35.09 11.77
N GLY A 535 19.87 34.48 10.59
CA GLY A 535 21.04 34.04 9.82
C GLY A 535 21.94 35.21 9.45
N ARG A 536 21.36 36.30 8.93
CA ARG A 536 22.09 37.52 8.58
C ARG A 536 22.77 38.17 9.79
N LEU A 537 22.09 38.21 10.94
CA LEU A 537 22.67 38.73 12.19
C LEU A 537 23.88 37.90 12.64
N LEU A 538 23.78 36.56 12.57
CA LEU A 538 24.88 35.65 12.87
C LEU A 538 26.07 35.81 11.92
N GLU A 539 25.82 36.01 10.62
CA GLU A 539 26.88 36.28 9.65
C GLU A 539 27.58 37.61 9.94
N ASN A 540 26.83 38.69 10.17
CA ASN A 540 27.38 40.00 10.53
C ASN A 540 28.23 39.91 11.81
N MET A 541 27.75 39.21 12.85
CA MET A 541 28.51 38.99 14.07
C MET A 541 29.78 38.17 13.81
N THR A 542 29.71 37.15 12.95
CA THR A 542 30.86 36.32 12.60
C THR A 542 31.92 37.12 11.86
N GLU A 543 31.51 37.99 10.94
CA GLU A 543 32.43 38.88 10.22
C GLU A 543 33.09 39.88 11.16
N VAL A 544 32.32 40.51 12.05
CA VAL A 544 32.82 41.44 13.06
C VAL A 544 33.80 40.74 14.02
N VAL A 545 33.49 39.52 14.48
CA VAL A 545 34.39 38.71 15.32
C VAL A 545 35.65 38.32 14.56
N ARG A 546 35.53 37.89 13.30
CA ARG A 546 36.69 37.55 12.46
C ARG A 546 37.61 38.74 12.26
N LYS A 547 37.05 39.92 11.98
CA LYS A 547 37.80 41.17 11.86
C LYS A 547 38.45 41.54 13.19
N GLY A 548 37.73 41.41 14.30
CA GLY A 548 38.26 41.60 15.65
C GLY A 548 39.42 40.66 15.99
N ILE A 549 39.37 39.38 15.58
CA ILE A 549 40.47 38.44 15.76
C ILE A 549 41.69 38.86 14.95
N LEU A 550 41.52 39.21 13.68
CA LEU A 550 42.63 39.67 12.82
C LEU A 550 43.28 40.95 13.35
N GLU A 551 42.47 41.92 13.80
CA GLU A 551 42.97 43.14 14.43
C GLU A 551 43.70 42.83 15.74
N ALA A 552 43.20 41.89 16.54
CA ALA A 552 43.87 41.45 17.76
C ALA A 552 45.20 40.75 17.49
N GLU A 553 45.26 39.87 16.47
CA GLU A 553 46.48 39.18 16.06
C GLU A 553 47.53 40.16 15.53
N GLN A 554 47.12 41.11 14.67
CA GLN A 554 48.02 42.13 14.13
C GLN A 554 48.60 43.00 15.23
N GLN A 555 47.77 43.43 16.18
CA GLN A 555 48.24 44.24 17.29
C GLN A 555 49.05 43.44 18.32
N LEU A 556 48.80 42.13 18.47
CA LEU A 556 49.68 41.23 19.24
C LEU A 556 51.05 41.08 18.58
N GLN A 557 51.11 40.97 17.24
CA GLN A 557 52.37 40.95 16.50
C GLN A 557 53.14 42.25 16.67
N LEU A 558 52.49 43.40 16.51
CA LEU A 558 53.11 44.71 16.74
C LEU A 558 53.63 44.85 18.17
N ALA A 559 52.87 44.43 19.18
CA ALA A 559 53.31 44.47 20.57
C ALA A 559 54.48 43.49 20.84
N ASN A 560 54.53 42.35 20.15
CA ASN A 560 55.65 41.42 20.24
C ASN A 560 56.91 41.97 19.55
N GLU A 561 56.77 42.66 18.42
CA GLU A 561 57.87 43.38 17.76
C GLU A 561 58.40 44.54 18.61
N GLU A 562 57.51 45.31 19.24
CA GLU A 562 57.86 46.37 20.19
C GLU A 562 58.60 45.79 21.40
N LYS A 563 58.12 44.66 21.95
CA LYS A 563 58.83 43.94 23.02
C LYS A 563 60.21 43.46 22.57
N LEU A 564 60.35 42.95 21.34
CA LEU A 564 61.65 42.57 20.78
C LEU A 564 62.59 43.78 20.61
N MET A 565 62.06 44.95 20.25
CA MET A 565 62.83 46.19 20.21
C MET A 565 63.25 46.66 21.61
N GLU A 566 62.35 46.59 22.60
CA GLU A 566 62.64 46.95 24.00
C GLU A 566 63.65 45.99 24.65
N GLU A 567 63.60 44.70 24.34
CA GLU A 567 64.51 43.69 24.91
C GLU A 567 65.95 43.79 24.38
N GLY A 568 66.17 44.45 23.22
CA GLY A 568 67.49 44.74 22.65
C GLY A 568 68.28 43.49 22.19
N MET A 569 69.00 43.60 21.06
CA MET A 569 69.71 42.46 20.43
C MET A 569 70.74 41.72 21.31
N LEU A 570 71.13 42.27 22.46
CA LEU A 570 72.16 41.71 23.35
C LEU A 570 71.68 40.54 24.22
N ARG A 571 70.37 40.39 24.48
CA ARG A 571 69.84 39.30 25.32
C ARG A 571 69.56 37.98 24.59
N GLN A 572 69.60 37.97 23.26
CA GLN A 572 69.32 36.78 22.44
C GLN A 572 70.57 35.95 22.07
N LEU A 573 71.77 36.40 22.44
CA LEU A 573 72.98 35.59 22.28
C LEU A 573 72.99 34.47 23.34
N PRO A 574 73.07 33.18 22.94
CA PRO A 574 72.88 32.04 23.83
C PRO A 574 73.89 31.94 24.99
N LEU A 575 74.99 32.69 24.93
CA LEU A 575 76.02 32.74 25.97
C LEU A 575 75.83 33.91 26.96
N VAL A 576 75.10 34.97 26.60
CA VAL A 576 74.97 36.19 27.43
C VAL A 576 73.55 36.40 27.97
N GLY A 577 72.53 35.79 27.33
CA GLY A 577 71.14 35.88 27.77
C GLY A 577 70.86 35.20 29.12
N SER A 578 71.56 34.11 29.43
CA SER A 578 71.36 33.34 30.68
C SER A 578 71.80 34.12 31.93
N VAL A 579 72.91 34.85 31.85
CA VAL A 579 73.45 35.62 32.99
C VAL A 579 72.64 36.89 33.23
N LEU A 580 72.19 37.57 32.18
CA LEU A 580 71.40 38.81 32.30
C LEU A 580 69.95 38.58 32.78
N ASN A 581 69.33 37.44 32.45
CA ASN A 581 68.00 37.10 32.94
C ASN A 581 67.98 36.72 34.44
N TRP A 582 69.10 36.28 35.01
CA TRP A 582 69.18 35.95 36.43
C TRP A 582 69.30 37.20 37.32
N PHE A 583 70.04 38.23 36.88
CA PHE A 583 70.20 39.48 37.65
C PHE A 583 69.05 40.48 37.48
N SER A 584 68.12 40.26 36.54
CA SER A 584 66.94 41.14 36.33
C SER A 584 65.75 40.36 35.74
N PRO A 585 64.91 39.74 36.58
CA PRO A 585 63.67 39.11 36.13
C PRO A 585 62.68 40.20 35.70
N PHE A 586 62.35 40.25 34.41
CA PHE A 586 61.26 41.09 33.92
C PHE A 586 59.93 40.47 34.35
N GLN A 587 59.14 41.20 35.12
CA GLN A 587 57.72 40.88 35.30
C GLN A 587 56.97 41.34 34.06
N SER A 588 56.92 40.50 33.02
CA SER A 588 56.01 40.76 31.90
C SER A 588 54.58 40.46 32.37
N SER A 589 53.80 41.49 32.68
CA SER A 589 52.35 41.31 32.78
C SER A 589 51.82 41.02 31.38
N ILE A 590 51.24 39.84 31.17
CA ILE A 590 50.59 39.51 29.90
C ILE A 590 49.38 40.45 29.78
N LYS A 591 49.48 41.48 28.92
CA LYS A 591 48.38 42.39 28.62
C LYS A 591 47.34 41.62 27.80
N GLY A 592 46.33 41.07 28.46
CA GLY A 592 45.21 40.42 27.77
C GLY A 592 44.30 41.45 27.10
N ARG A 593 43.54 41.03 26.09
CA ARG A 593 42.49 41.84 25.46
C ARG A 593 41.19 41.07 25.43
N THR A 594 40.09 41.80 25.55
CA THR A 594 38.74 41.25 25.54
C THR A 594 37.97 41.90 24.40
N PHE A 595 37.26 41.09 23.62
CA PHE A 595 36.44 41.58 22.52
C PHE A 595 35.02 41.83 23.03
N ASN A 596 34.52 43.05 22.84
CA ASN A 596 33.16 43.40 23.23
C ASN A 596 32.21 43.22 22.04
N LEU A 597 31.39 42.16 22.09
CA LEU A 597 30.46 41.81 21.01
C LEU A 597 29.39 42.88 20.74
N ALA A 598 29.02 43.69 21.74
CA ALA A 598 28.00 44.73 21.57
C ALA A 598 28.56 46.03 20.97
N ALA A 599 29.81 46.38 21.29
CA ALA A 599 30.48 47.58 20.80
C ALA A 599 31.29 47.34 19.50
N GLY A 600 31.58 46.08 19.17
CA GLY A 600 32.43 45.71 18.03
C GLY A 600 33.89 46.12 18.19
N SER A 601 34.35 46.43 19.42
CA SER A 601 35.68 46.94 19.72
C SER A 601 36.52 45.97 20.56
N LEU A 602 37.84 46.05 20.38
CA LEU A 602 38.84 45.38 21.24
C LEU A 602 39.20 46.28 22.41
N ASP A 603 38.88 45.82 23.62
CA ASP A 603 39.19 46.54 24.86
C ASP A 603 40.33 45.85 25.64
N SER A 604 41.06 46.61 26.44
CA SER A 604 42.12 46.06 27.32
C SER A 604 41.51 45.29 28.49
N THR A 605 42.02 44.07 28.77
CA THR A 605 41.57 43.29 29.94
C THR A 605 41.99 43.89 31.28
N GLU A 606 42.90 44.86 31.30
CA GLU A 606 43.32 45.56 32.52
C GLU A 606 42.12 46.21 33.23
N VAL A 607 41.13 46.69 32.47
CA VAL A 607 39.88 47.25 33.00
C VAL A 607 39.02 46.17 33.65
N THR A 608 38.99 44.96 33.09
CA THR A 608 38.25 43.82 33.65
C THR A 608 38.88 43.30 34.95
N TYR A 609 40.22 43.26 35.03
CA TYR A 609 40.94 42.84 36.24
C TYR A 609 40.86 43.89 37.35
N SER A 610 41.00 45.18 37.02
CA SER A 610 40.86 46.28 37.99
C SER A 610 39.44 46.40 38.54
N THR A 611 38.42 46.16 37.71
CA THR A 611 37.01 46.19 38.15
C THR A 611 36.66 44.97 39.02
N LYS A 612 37.21 43.78 38.76
CA LYS A 612 37.01 42.59 39.62
C LYS A 612 37.79 42.64 40.95
N ALA A 613 38.87 43.40 41.03
CA ALA A 613 39.61 43.62 42.28
C ALA A 613 38.88 44.53 43.28
N GLN A 614 37.85 45.26 42.83
CA GLN A 614 36.93 46.04 43.68
C GLN A 614 35.62 45.28 43.82
N THR A 615 35.47 44.49 44.88
CA THR A 615 34.22 43.81 45.19
C THR A 615 33.16 44.83 45.60
N GLY A 616 32.04 44.87 44.86
CA GLY A 616 30.76 45.38 45.38
C GLY A 616 30.05 46.46 44.54
N ARG A 617 29.39 46.08 43.45
CA ARG A 617 28.16 46.72 42.94
C ARG A 617 27.40 45.75 42.02
N PRO A 618 26.05 45.67 42.10
CA PRO A 618 25.27 44.78 41.24
C PRO A 618 25.20 45.38 39.83
N SER A 619 25.53 44.58 38.82
CA SER A 619 25.30 44.93 37.41
C SER A 619 23.82 44.71 37.07
N LEU A 620 23.12 45.81 36.77
CA LEU A 620 21.88 45.78 36.01
C LEU A 620 22.19 45.33 34.59
N GLN A 621 21.82 44.10 34.25
CA GLN A 621 21.60 43.69 32.87
C GLN A 621 20.20 43.10 32.78
N GLU A 622 19.30 43.90 32.22
CA GLU A 622 18.00 43.48 31.75
C GLU A 622 18.20 42.44 30.65
N THR A 623 17.66 41.25 30.86
CA THR A 623 17.40 40.28 29.81
C THR A 623 16.10 40.71 29.12
N PRO A 624 16.03 40.80 27.79
CA PRO A 624 14.74 40.99 27.13
C PRO A 624 13.90 39.74 27.35
N THR A 625 12.91 39.86 28.22
CA THR A 625 11.79 38.93 28.34
C THR A 625 11.02 38.96 27.03
N SER A 626 11.09 37.90 26.23
CA SER A 626 10.12 37.64 25.16
C SER A 626 8.79 37.24 25.81
N SER A 627 7.93 38.23 26.01
CA SER A 627 6.56 38.03 26.43
C SER A 627 5.68 37.73 25.22
N SER A 628 5.35 36.46 25.01
CA SER A 628 4.06 36.06 24.46
C SER A 628 3.55 34.85 25.22
N LYS A 629 3.03 35.09 26.43
CA LYS A 629 2.12 34.13 27.07
C LYS A 629 0.81 34.15 26.27
N LYS A 630 0.69 33.28 25.26
CA LYS A 630 -0.62 32.89 24.71
C LYS A 630 -1.30 31.95 25.70
N LEU A 631 -2.61 32.11 25.85
CA LEU A 631 -3.47 31.29 26.71
C LEU A 631 -3.42 29.81 26.26
N PRO A 632 -3.46 28.84 27.19
CA PRO A 632 -3.53 27.44 26.82
C PRO A 632 -4.93 27.14 26.25
N GLY A 633 -4.99 26.65 25.00
CA GLY A 633 -6.21 26.05 24.44
C GLY A 633 -6.60 26.41 23.01
N GLN A 634 -5.95 27.39 22.36
CA GLN A 634 -6.20 27.67 20.93
C GLN A 634 -5.22 26.88 20.06
N ARG A 635 -5.75 25.96 19.25
CA ARG A 635 -4.99 25.29 18.18
C ARG A 635 -4.69 26.31 17.07
N LEU A 636 -3.45 26.34 16.59
CA LEU A 636 -2.97 27.26 15.55
C LEU A 636 -3.72 27.05 14.22
N PHE A 637 -3.89 28.14 13.45
CA PHE A 637 -4.47 28.15 12.09
C PHE A 637 -5.96 27.82 11.99
N ARG A 638 -6.76 27.95 13.06
CA ARG A 638 -8.22 27.75 12.95
C ARG A 638 -8.98 29.06 12.76
N ARG A 639 -9.94 29.05 11.83
CA ARG A 639 -10.94 30.13 11.69
C ARG A 639 -11.70 30.28 13.02
N SER A 640 -11.76 31.50 13.54
CA SER A 640 -12.57 31.80 14.74
C SER A 640 -14.06 31.66 14.40
N GLY A 641 -14.69 30.56 14.80
CA GLY A 641 -16.10 30.28 14.52
C GLY A 641 -17.06 31.14 15.35
N ALA A 642 -17.98 31.81 14.66
CA ALA A 642 -19.18 32.43 15.21
C ALA A 642 -20.08 31.38 15.88
N GLY A 643 -20.38 31.57 17.18
CA GLY A 643 -21.34 30.75 17.91
C GLY A 643 -21.29 30.96 19.43
N SER A 644 -22.31 31.66 19.94
CA SER A 644 -22.71 31.84 21.35
C SER A 644 -22.08 33.00 22.13
N GLU A 645 -22.98 33.90 22.53
CA GLU A 645 -22.85 35.09 23.35
C GLU A 645 -22.09 34.85 24.67
N SER A 646 -21.17 35.75 25.03
CA SER A 646 -21.04 36.21 26.42
C SER A 646 -20.34 37.57 26.50
N PHE A 647 -21.14 38.54 26.92
CA PHE A 647 -20.91 39.85 27.51
C PHE A 647 -19.49 40.44 27.59
N SER A 648 -19.41 41.63 27.00
CA SER A 648 -18.42 42.67 27.27
C SER A 648 -18.44 43.10 28.74
N GLU A 649 -17.27 43.20 29.38
CA GLU A 649 -17.07 44.17 30.45
C GLU A 649 -15.77 44.94 30.22
N THR A 650 -15.96 46.22 29.93
CA THR A 650 -14.94 47.26 29.86
C THR A 650 -14.47 47.63 31.26
N SER A 651 -13.15 47.81 31.39
CA SER A 651 -12.47 48.45 32.51
C SER A 651 -13.00 49.84 32.84
N SER A 652 -13.14 50.17 34.14
CA SER A 652 -12.73 51.50 34.62
C SER A 652 -12.45 51.54 36.13
N ILE A 653 -11.48 52.41 36.43
CA ILE A 653 -10.83 52.81 37.68
C ILE A 653 -11.77 53.29 38.79
N GLY A 654 -11.39 53.07 40.07
CA GLY A 654 -11.88 53.90 41.17
C GLY A 654 -11.74 53.35 42.60
N GLN A 655 -10.66 53.75 43.26
CA GLN A 655 -10.39 53.91 44.70
C GLN A 655 -11.43 53.51 45.79
N ALA A 656 -10.89 52.78 46.77
CA ALA A 656 -10.89 53.04 48.23
C ALA A 656 -12.07 52.62 49.15
N GLU A 657 -11.62 52.13 50.32
CA GLU A 657 -12.28 52.00 51.64
C GLU A 657 -13.20 50.79 51.93
N GLU A 658 -12.62 49.82 52.66
CA GLU A 658 -13.29 49.14 53.80
C GLU A 658 -13.78 50.19 54.83
N PRO A 659 -14.79 49.95 55.71
CA PRO A 659 -14.93 48.69 56.46
C PRO A 659 -16.35 48.25 56.91
N THR A 660 -16.39 47.04 57.49
CA THR A 660 -17.18 46.60 58.67
C THR A 660 -18.70 46.29 58.59
N ALA A 661 -18.97 45.02 58.92
CA ALA A 661 -19.76 44.50 60.05
C ALA A 661 -21.28 44.23 59.94
N GLY A 662 -21.66 43.08 60.54
CA GLY A 662 -23.01 42.73 61.04
C GLY A 662 -23.78 41.80 60.10
N GLY A 663 -23.90 40.50 60.36
CA GLY A 663 -24.90 39.92 61.28
C GLY A 663 -26.26 39.81 60.56
N GLY A 664 -26.99 38.70 60.47
CA GLY A 664 -26.95 37.35 61.03
C GLY A 664 -28.21 36.61 60.50
N SER A 665 -28.54 35.48 61.14
CA SER A 665 -29.79 34.70 61.05
C SER A 665 -30.01 33.75 59.85
N THR A 666 -29.70 32.48 60.14
CA THR A 666 -30.47 31.25 59.87
C THR A 666 -31.95 31.38 60.35
N PRO A 667 -32.93 30.47 60.03
CA PRO A 667 -32.73 29.02 59.92
C PRO A 667 -33.65 28.17 59.01
N SER A 668 -33.26 26.88 58.90
CA SER A 668 -34.09 25.66 58.80
C SER A 668 -34.89 25.41 57.50
N GLY A 669 -34.98 24.20 56.95
CA GLY A 669 -34.98 22.91 57.65
C GLY A 669 -34.41 21.71 56.89
N SER A 670 -34.01 20.76 57.71
CA SER A 670 -33.51 19.40 57.48
C SER A 670 -34.62 18.39 57.18
N VAL A 671 -34.33 17.34 56.38
CA VAL A 671 -34.57 15.91 56.73
C VAL A 671 -33.52 15.04 56.01
N HIS A 672 -32.99 14.05 56.73
CA HIS A 672 -31.86 13.16 56.44
C HIS A 672 -32.32 11.76 55.87
N PRO A 673 -31.38 10.84 55.53
CA PRO A 673 -31.51 9.66 54.63
C PRO A 673 -31.79 8.33 55.37
N PRO A 674 -31.65 7.16 54.69
CA PRO A 674 -30.53 6.23 54.99
C PRO A 674 -30.01 5.48 53.73
N ALA A 675 -28.70 5.22 53.55
CA ALA A 675 -27.80 4.21 54.15
C ALA A 675 -27.93 2.77 53.59
N CYS A 676 -26.81 2.31 52.98
CA CYS A 676 -26.35 0.95 52.63
C CYS A 676 -26.14 0.06 53.90
N PRO A 677 -25.59 -1.21 53.92
CA PRO A 677 -24.96 -2.10 52.91
C PRO A 677 -25.33 -3.63 53.12
N PRO A 678 -24.42 -4.67 53.11
CA PRO A 678 -23.88 -5.51 51.99
C PRO A 678 -23.92 -7.07 52.19
N ALA A 679 -23.19 -7.81 51.31
CA ALA A 679 -22.57 -9.16 51.45
C ALA A 679 -23.47 -10.42 51.20
N ALA A 680 -23.04 -11.62 50.78
CA ALA A 680 -21.75 -12.31 50.57
C ALA A 680 -21.91 -13.57 49.66
N GLU A 681 -20.85 -13.94 48.94
CA GLU A 681 -20.22 -15.28 48.83
C GLU A 681 -20.92 -16.54 49.41
N GLU A 682 -20.94 -17.66 48.67
CA GLU A 682 -20.18 -18.90 48.96
C GLU A 682 -20.49 -20.07 48.01
N ASP A 683 -19.44 -20.88 47.78
CA ASP A 683 -19.36 -22.18 47.12
C ASP A 683 -20.20 -23.30 47.77
N ALA A 684 -20.52 -24.37 47.02
CA ALA A 684 -20.19 -25.76 47.41
C ALA A 684 -20.68 -26.84 46.43
N HIS A 685 -19.78 -27.80 46.22
CA HIS A 685 -19.91 -29.14 45.63
C HIS A 685 -21.13 -29.97 46.07
N THR A 686 -21.59 -30.89 45.21
CA THR A 686 -21.60 -32.34 45.53
C THR A 686 -21.83 -33.26 44.33
N THR A 687 -21.21 -34.43 44.43
CA THR A 687 -21.08 -35.58 43.53
C THR A 687 -22.18 -36.64 43.70
N GLY A 688 -22.33 -37.51 42.70
CA GLY A 688 -22.90 -38.87 42.80
C GLY A 688 -24.02 -39.12 41.77
N ASP A 689 -24.21 -40.30 41.18
CA ASP A 689 -23.45 -41.55 41.11
C ASP A 689 -24.10 -42.40 39.98
N VAL A 690 -23.41 -43.47 39.61
CA VAL A 690 -23.62 -44.50 38.58
C VAL A 690 -25.03 -45.12 38.47
N ALA A 691 -25.46 -45.45 37.23
CA ALA A 691 -26.16 -46.72 36.90
C ALA A 691 -26.20 -47.00 35.38
N ALA A 692 -25.86 -48.22 35.01
CA ALA A 692 -25.96 -48.82 33.67
C ALA A 692 -27.10 -49.86 33.65
N GLU A 693 -27.78 -50.03 32.52
CA GLU A 693 -28.54 -51.23 32.06
C GLU A 693 -29.01 -50.92 30.62
N GLU A 694 -28.39 -51.47 29.58
CA GLU A 694 -28.64 -52.76 28.90
C GLU A 694 -30.04 -53.00 28.30
N SER A 695 -30.05 -53.09 26.96
CA SER A 695 -30.87 -53.96 26.09
C SER A 695 -32.39 -53.75 25.95
N GLN A 696 -32.83 -53.47 24.71
CA GLN A 696 -33.79 -54.32 24.00
C GLN A 696 -33.87 -53.99 22.50
N GLU A 697 -33.51 -54.97 21.68
CA GLU A 697 -33.94 -55.13 20.29
C GLU A 697 -35.45 -55.43 20.23
N SER A 698 -36.13 -54.96 19.18
CA SER A 698 -37.22 -55.74 18.58
C SER A 698 -37.45 -55.37 17.11
N SER A 699 -37.32 -56.39 16.29
CA SER A 699 -37.46 -56.50 14.84
C SER A 699 -38.92 -56.68 14.38
N LEU A 700 -39.10 -56.81 13.04
CA LEU A 700 -40.24 -57.40 12.27
C LEU A 700 -41.33 -56.41 11.82
N GLN A 701 -41.94 -56.47 10.62
CA GLN A 701 -41.72 -57.17 9.34
C GLN A 701 -42.77 -56.63 8.33
N VAL A 702 -42.39 -56.55 7.04
CA VAL A 702 -43.10 -57.03 5.83
C VAL A 702 -44.60 -56.76 5.65
N HIS A 703 -44.96 -56.15 4.51
CA HIS A 703 -45.91 -56.76 3.54
C HIS A 703 -45.85 -56.11 2.13
N THR A 704 -45.64 -56.97 1.14
CA THR A 704 -45.94 -56.83 -0.31
C THR A 704 -47.42 -57.07 -0.61
N PRO A 705 -47.89 -56.70 -1.82
CA PRO A 705 -48.24 -57.71 -2.88
C PRO A 705 -47.72 -57.27 -4.29
N VAL A 706 -47.25 -58.10 -5.25
CA VAL A 706 -47.79 -59.27 -6.02
C VAL A 706 -48.99 -58.85 -6.92
N GLU A 707 -49.15 -59.11 -8.22
CA GLU A 707 -48.43 -59.72 -9.38
C GLU A 707 -49.24 -59.44 -10.68
N GLU A 708 -48.70 -59.86 -11.84
CA GLU A 708 -49.25 -60.13 -13.20
C GLU A 708 -48.49 -59.34 -14.30
N GLU A 709 -47.44 -59.85 -14.96
CA GLU A 709 -47.33 -60.93 -15.98
C GLU A 709 -48.10 -60.56 -17.29
N VAL A 710 -47.54 -60.49 -18.52
CA VAL A 710 -47.09 -61.59 -19.41
C VAL A 710 -46.55 -61.02 -20.76
N THR A 711 -45.43 -61.61 -21.28
CA THR A 711 -44.94 -61.74 -22.71
C THR A 711 -44.54 -60.50 -23.53
N SER A 712 -43.61 -60.51 -24.51
CA SER A 712 -42.67 -61.47 -25.13
C SER A 712 -41.86 -60.71 -26.19
N GLY A 713 -40.62 -61.10 -26.50
CA GLY A 713 -39.91 -60.65 -27.71
C GLY A 713 -38.39 -60.83 -27.67
N GLU A 714 -37.90 -61.92 -28.27
CA GLU A 714 -36.53 -62.43 -28.28
C GLU A 714 -35.53 -61.72 -29.22
N ARG A 715 -34.26 -61.73 -28.79
CA ARG A 715 -32.97 -62.06 -29.50
C ARG A 715 -32.73 -61.65 -30.98
N GLN A 716 -31.63 -60.89 -31.17
CA GLN A 716 -30.32 -61.19 -31.87
C GLN A 716 -30.30 -62.07 -33.16
N PRO A 717 -29.20 -62.13 -33.99
CA PRO A 717 -27.88 -61.46 -33.95
C PRO A 717 -27.27 -61.06 -35.36
N GLU A 718 -26.02 -60.56 -35.33
CA GLU A 718 -24.87 -60.73 -36.29
C GLU A 718 -25.00 -60.57 -37.82
N GLY A 719 -24.00 -59.89 -38.42
CA GLY A 719 -23.68 -59.95 -39.85
C GLY A 719 -22.47 -59.09 -40.26
N GLN A 720 -21.39 -59.78 -40.64
CA GLN A 720 -20.07 -59.31 -41.12
C GLN A 720 -20.05 -58.84 -42.60
N GLU A 721 -18.99 -58.09 -42.92
CA GLU A 721 -18.23 -58.02 -44.21
C GLU A 721 -18.89 -57.49 -45.49
N ALA A 722 -18.29 -56.45 -46.09
CA ALA A 722 -17.49 -56.51 -47.34
C ALA A 722 -17.49 -55.16 -48.10
N GLU A 723 -16.29 -54.74 -48.54
CA GLU A 723 -16.09 -53.73 -49.59
C GLU A 723 -16.72 -54.17 -50.94
N PRO A 724 -16.86 -53.25 -51.93
CA PRO A 724 -15.79 -53.17 -52.94
C PRO A 724 -15.48 -51.76 -53.48
N SER A 725 -14.26 -51.68 -53.99
CA SER A 725 -13.62 -50.75 -54.92
C SER A 725 -14.45 -50.21 -56.11
N GLY A 726 -14.06 -49.02 -56.58
CA GLY A 726 -14.35 -48.41 -57.91
C GLY A 726 -15.17 -47.12 -57.77
N THR A 727 -14.70 -45.92 -58.10
CA THR A 727 -13.85 -45.46 -59.22
C THR A 727 -13.25 -44.11 -58.85
#